data_AF-A0A0G4M5J1-F1
#
_entry.id   AF-A0A0G4M5J1-F1
#
_cell.length_a   1.000
_cell.length_b   1.000
_cell.length_c   1.000
_cell.angle_alpha   90.00
_cell.angle_beta   90.00
_cell.angle_gamma   90.00
#
_symmetry.space_group_name_H-M   'P 1'
#
loop_
_entity.id
_entity.type
_entity.pdbx_description
1 polymer ?
#
loop_
_entity_poly.entity_id
_entity_poly.type
_entity_poly.pdbx_seq_one_letter_code
_entity_poly.pdbx_strand_id
1 'polypeptide(L)'
;MSAFSLRRQLLAAKGTATTAVPSEPSSSASSPAPKSPVSASAALPAGRRSARKQASLNAPSPQPSPSPGGREATAIAQESPAKKPGSGASLITGDNGLPLAPVQQFSTFRPNKQNARKLAGGILQLRLSTSERFLVLGSFGIRVVSGEVTIAGATLNKTDNIIWAHAAHCHAIPVLRCSEDTKIELHPHPRAIELRRLERLSPMFRSLWNEPAKPGTGAKSELASTFQIIGTAADAPKKAVIQDLVSHPAWNKKLAELVAKGGSKAPVVFLCGPKSSGKSTFGRILANRLLTSPSQRAKRPAVAILDLDPGQPEFSPAGTMSLVHVKTPNLSPSFTHAVPETTDASVIRCHATASISPAADPEHYVECAQDLFHHYQQSALRNRPLIINTPGWILGTGLDLLTELISKLAPTDVIYMSEDGPTESVEGLRSATRTNFTTLPSQQTEFTSRTAAHLRSMQTMSYFHSIRARTGQVAWNPASLTSVPPLQVQYAGENPGFLAILSYESQPPANLLAEAINGSVLALVEIEDGKALRFLPEVDFKGFGDVSVDRETTMDVDDKPAATATGPYVLRSPEGIPFISNPTSQTLDPRYSQTLGLVLLRGIDVAKKSLQLLTPISLHGIEESHKAGRQLVLVHGRFDTPGWAYTEDSYSRTYSETAVDEQETEITEEDTDNDDSEAEPEDLGMAGDVAETPWVEVLRGNEKRPVGSRVWRVRRDLGKGGPGGD
;
A
#
# COMPACT_ATOMS: atom_id res chain seq x y z
N MET A 1 -3.58 -35.92 13.10
CA MET A 1 -2.77 -36.08 11.85
C MET A 1 -2.43 -34.70 11.30
N SER A 2 -1.34 -34.56 10.53
CA SER A 2 -0.95 -33.26 9.96
C SER A 2 -1.86 -32.88 8.77
N ALA A 3 -2.12 -31.59 8.60
CA ALA A 3 -2.76 -31.06 7.39
C ALA A 3 -1.97 -31.39 6.12
N PHE A 4 -0.63 -31.52 6.22
CA PHE A 4 0.24 -31.89 5.11
C PHE A 4 0.05 -33.37 4.69
N SER A 5 -0.11 -34.29 5.65
CA SER A 5 -0.40 -35.69 5.36
C SER A 5 -1.81 -35.85 4.77
N LEU A 6 -2.79 -35.10 5.27
CA LEU A 6 -4.16 -35.09 4.73
C LEU A 6 -4.19 -34.55 3.28
N ARG A 7 -3.49 -33.45 3.01
CA ARG A 7 -3.37 -32.86 1.66
C ARG A 7 -2.69 -33.81 0.67
N ARG A 8 -1.68 -34.57 1.11
CA ARG A 8 -1.01 -35.59 0.28
C ARG A 8 -1.91 -36.79 -0.02
N GLN A 9 -2.73 -37.23 0.95
CA GLN A 9 -3.75 -38.27 0.73
C GLN A 9 -4.88 -37.79 -0.20
N LEU A 10 -5.36 -36.55 -0.05
CA LEU A 10 -6.41 -35.97 -0.92
C LEU A 10 -5.93 -35.79 -2.37
N LEU A 11 -4.64 -35.50 -2.58
CA LEU A 11 -4.04 -35.46 -3.91
C LEU A 11 -3.86 -36.87 -4.51
N ALA A 12 -3.46 -37.86 -3.71
CA ALA A 12 -3.39 -39.26 -4.16
C ALA A 12 -4.77 -39.82 -4.52
N ALA A 13 -5.80 -39.56 -3.71
CA ALA A 13 -7.17 -40.01 -3.93
C ALA A 13 -7.80 -39.42 -5.21
N LYS A 14 -7.39 -38.21 -5.63
CA LYS A 14 -7.82 -37.61 -6.90
C LYS A 14 -7.15 -38.23 -8.15
N GLY A 15 -6.15 -39.09 -7.99
CA GLY A 15 -5.48 -39.77 -9.11
C GLY A 15 -6.18 -41.03 -9.62
N THR A 16 -7.13 -41.60 -8.87
CA THR A 16 -7.64 -42.97 -9.12
C THR A 16 -9.14 -43.13 -8.82
N ALA A 17 -10.03 -42.72 -9.74
CA ALA A 17 -11.50 -42.85 -9.54
C ALA A 17 -12.36 -43.00 -10.81
N THR A 18 -11.90 -43.73 -11.84
CA THR A 18 -12.73 -44.24 -12.96
C THR A 18 -12.12 -45.55 -13.47
N THR A 19 -12.82 -46.69 -13.54
CA THR A 19 -14.21 -47.03 -13.19
C THR A 19 -14.27 -48.46 -12.63
N ALA A 20 -15.20 -48.74 -11.72
CA ALA A 20 -15.52 -50.10 -11.26
C ALA A 20 -17.04 -50.34 -11.28
N VAL A 21 -17.45 -51.40 -11.98
CA VAL A 21 -18.83 -51.93 -12.11
C VAL A 21 -18.68 -53.46 -12.38
N PRO A 22 -19.69 -54.30 -12.09
CA PRO A 22 -19.44 -55.40 -11.15
C PRO A 22 -19.15 -56.76 -11.80
N SER A 23 -18.76 -57.71 -10.97
CA SER A 23 -18.60 -59.13 -11.31
C SER A 23 -19.94 -59.86 -11.44
N GLU A 24 -20.06 -60.75 -12.44
CA GLU A 24 -20.40 -62.17 -12.27
C GLU A 24 -20.02 -62.98 -13.56
N PRO A 25 -20.04 -64.33 -13.58
CA PRO A 25 -18.99 -65.08 -14.29
C PRO A 25 -19.40 -65.88 -15.55
N SER A 26 -18.37 -66.49 -16.16
CA SER A 26 -18.35 -67.70 -17.00
C SER A 26 -18.19 -67.58 -18.54
N SER A 27 -17.02 -68.07 -18.99
CA SER A 27 -16.72 -68.82 -20.23
C SER A 27 -17.46 -68.56 -21.57
N SER A 28 -16.66 -68.17 -22.58
CA SER A 28 -16.41 -68.89 -23.86
C SER A 28 -16.71 -68.20 -25.21
N ALA A 29 -15.76 -68.39 -26.13
CA ALA A 29 -15.86 -68.50 -27.60
C ALA A 29 -16.28 -67.32 -28.53
N SER A 30 -15.39 -67.07 -29.50
CA SER A 30 -15.62 -66.69 -30.92
C SER A 30 -16.15 -65.31 -31.36
N SER A 31 -15.47 -64.80 -32.40
CA SER A 31 -15.82 -63.69 -33.32
C SER A 31 -16.95 -64.08 -34.33
N PRO A 32 -17.43 -63.22 -35.27
CA PRO A 32 -17.00 -61.87 -35.66
C PRO A 32 -18.14 -60.82 -35.89
N ALA A 33 -17.84 -59.74 -36.63
CA ALA A 33 -18.70 -58.62 -37.08
C ALA A 33 -19.74 -59.04 -38.18
N PRO A 34 -20.51 -58.17 -38.90
CA PRO A 34 -20.46 -56.68 -39.03
C PRO A 34 -21.80 -55.88 -39.26
N LYS A 35 -21.72 -54.53 -39.37
CA LYS A 35 -22.31 -53.62 -40.41
C LYS A 35 -22.79 -52.22 -39.96
N SER A 36 -22.55 -51.28 -40.89
CA SER A 36 -22.86 -49.84 -41.05
C SER A 36 -24.35 -49.55 -41.42
N PRO A 37 -24.85 -48.33 -41.77
CA PRO A 37 -24.25 -47.04 -42.26
C PRO A 37 -24.64 -45.79 -41.40
N VAL A 38 -24.61 -44.49 -41.77
CA VAL A 38 -24.59 -43.69 -43.04
C VAL A 38 -23.81 -42.35 -42.84
N SER A 39 -23.70 -41.52 -43.90
CA SER A 39 -23.33 -40.07 -43.96
C SER A 39 -21.83 -39.74 -43.82
N ALA A 40 -21.06 -39.21 -44.80
CA ALA A 40 -21.28 -38.28 -45.93
C ALA A 40 -21.63 -36.83 -45.50
N SER A 41 -21.04 -35.74 -46.02
CA SER A 41 -19.86 -35.46 -46.89
C SER A 41 -19.64 -33.92 -46.91
N ALA A 42 -18.50 -33.27 -47.19
CA ALA A 42 -17.08 -33.59 -47.47
C ALA A 42 -16.25 -32.32 -47.06
N ALA A 43 -15.02 -31.93 -47.49
CA ALA A 43 -14.05 -32.34 -48.51
C ALA A 43 -12.59 -31.90 -48.11
N LEU A 44 -11.68 -31.63 -49.07
CA LEU A 44 -10.23 -31.34 -48.94
C LEU A 44 -9.72 -30.59 -50.23
N PRO A 45 -8.43 -30.16 -50.47
CA PRO A 45 -7.18 -30.90 -50.19
C PRO A 45 -5.79 -30.20 -50.00
N ALA A 46 -4.91 -30.92 -49.26
CA ALA A 46 -3.46 -31.18 -49.51
C ALA A 46 -2.38 -30.05 -49.48
N GLY A 47 -1.11 -30.35 -49.14
CA GLY A 47 -0.55 -31.62 -48.61
C GLY A 47 0.98 -31.80 -48.71
N ARG A 48 1.45 -33.06 -48.50
CA ARG A 48 2.84 -33.58 -48.28
C ARG A 48 3.32 -33.43 -46.81
N ARG A 49 3.73 -34.47 -46.07
CA ARG A 49 4.66 -35.64 -46.26
C ARG A 49 6.15 -35.22 -46.22
N SER A 50 7.08 -35.93 -45.54
CA SER A 50 7.01 -37.31 -44.98
C SER A 50 8.09 -37.61 -43.91
N ALA A 51 7.86 -38.68 -43.11
CA ALA A 51 8.85 -39.68 -42.64
C ALA A 51 9.94 -39.33 -41.57
N ARG A 52 10.45 -40.26 -40.73
CA ARG A 52 10.03 -41.63 -40.30
C ARG A 52 10.97 -42.26 -39.22
N LYS A 53 10.41 -42.93 -38.19
CA LYS A 53 11.00 -43.99 -37.29
C LYS A 53 12.06 -43.55 -36.23
N GLN A 54 11.98 -43.95 -34.95
CA GLN A 54 12.04 -45.26 -34.23
C GLN A 54 13.49 -45.74 -33.93
N ALA A 55 13.83 -46.36 -32.78
CA ALA A 55 13.07 -46.69 -31.56
C ALA A 55 14.00 -47.15 -30.39
N SER A 56 13.40 -47.48 -29.23
CA SER A 56 13.90 -48.36 -28.13
C SER A 56 15.16 -47.93 -27.34
N LEU A 57 15.13 -47.68 -26.03
CA LEU A 57 14.73 -48.51 -24.86
C LEU A 57 15.78 -49.55 -24.43
N ASN A 58 16.49 -49.26 -23.32
CA ASN A 58 16.34 -49.97 -22.03
C ASN A 58 17.24 -49.37 -20.92
N ALA A 59 16.88 -49.59 -19.66
CA ALA A 59 17.68 -49.30 -18.46
C ALA A 59 18.26 -50.63 -17.87
N PRO A 60 19.19 -50.62 -16.88
CA PRO A 60 18.87 -50.27 -15.48
C PRO A 60 19.99 -49.57 -14.67
N SER A 61 19.69 -49.21 -13.41
CA SER A 61 20.65 -48.75 -12.36
C SER A 61 21.19 -49.95 -11.54
N PRO A 62 22.35 -49.87 -10.82
CA PRO A 62 22.46 -49.13 -9.54
C PRO A 62 23.86 -48.51 -9.23
N GLN A 63 24.05 -48.05 -7.98
CA GLN A 63 25.28 -47.48 -7.34
C GLN A 63 26.34 -48.56 -6.98
N PRO A 64 27.60 -48.25 -6.51
CA PRO A 64 28.13 -47.00 -5.91
C PRO A 64 29.56 -46.52 -6.35
N SER A 65 30.15 -45.60 -5.55
CA SER A 65 31.42 -44.85 -5.69
C SER A 65 32.73 -45.67 -5.79
N PRO A 66 33.82 -45.15 -6.41
CA PRO A 66 34.78 -44.27 -5.69
C PRO A 66 35.48 -43.17 -6.54
N SER A 67 36.26 -42.30 -5.86
CA SER A 67 37.29 -41.36 -6.39
C SER A 67 38.63 -42.09 -6.70
N PRO A 68 39.70 -41.48 -7.33
CA PRO A 68 40.01 -40.04 -7.45
C PRO A 68 40.69 -39.51 -8.76
N GLY A 69 40.78 -38.18 -8.87
CA GLY A 69 41.95 -37.41 -9.35
C GLY A 69 42.48 -37.52 -10.80
N GLY A 70 42.54 -36.38 -11.53
CA GLY A 70 43.33 -36.23 -12.76
C GLY A 70 43.12 -34.90 -13.49
N ARG A 71 44.20 -34.25 -13.95
CA ARG A 71 44.19 -33.07 -14.87
C ARG A 71 44.17 -33.59 -16.34
N GLU A 72 44.09 -32.82 -17.44
CA GLU A 72 44.30 -31.39 -17.77
C GLU A 72 43.51 -31.14 -19.12
N ALA A 73 43.52 -30.04 -19.91
CA ALA A 73 44.32 -28.82 -20.02
C ALA A 73 43.63 -27.70 -20.86
N THR A 74 44.00 -26.43 -20.61
CA THR A 74 44.22 -25.31 -21.58
C THR A 74 43.14 -24.63 -22.45
N ALA A 75 43.39 -23.32 -22.65
CA ALA A 75 43.16 -22.46 -23.82
C ALA A 75 41.79 -21.73 -24.00
N ILE A 76 41.72 -20.48 -24.49
CA ILE A 76 42.71 -19.39 -24.69
C ILE A 76 41.94 -18.04 -24.64
N ALA A 77 42.59 -16.91 -24.33
CA ALA A 77 41.95 -15.58 -24.30
C ALA A 77 42.49 -14.62 -25.39
N GLN A 78 41.63 -13.72 -25.89
CA GLN A 78 42.01 -12.50 -26.63
C GLN A 78 41.07 -11.33 -26.28
N GLU A 79 41.59 -10.11 -26.42
CA GLU A 79 40.94 -8.81 -26.13
C GLU A 79 40.09 -8.31 -27.33
N SER A 80 39.43 -7.15 -27.40
CA SER A 80 39.47 -5.85 -26.68
C SER A 80 38.13 -5.09 -26.95
N PRO A 81 37.96 -3.76 -26.70
CA PRO A 81 38.59 -2.82 -25.75
C PRO A 81 37.57 -1.98 -24.93
N ALA A 82 38.01 -1.36 -23.81
CA ALA A 82 37.19 -0.42 -23.03
C ALA A 82 37.51 1.07 -23.32
N LYS A 83 36.53 1.98 -23.11
CA LYS A 83 36.71 3.45 -23.13
C LYS A 83 36.56 4.07 -21.73
N LYS A 84 37.34 5.11 -21.45
CA LYS A 84 37.39 5.82 -20.15
C LYS A 84 36.32 6.90 -20.01
N PRO A 85 35.73 7.11 -18.81
CA PRO A 85 35.33 8.43 -18.33
C PRO A 85 36.53 9.16 -17.67
N GLY A 86 36.43 10.49 -17.50
CA GLY A 86 37.58 11.35 -17.16
C GLY A 86 37.59 11.96 -15.76
N SER A 87 38.79 12.01 -15.16
CA SER A 87 39.33 13.01 -14.22
C SER A 87 38.35 13.89 -13.41
N GLY A 88 38.35 13.73 -12.07
CA GLY A 88 37.59 14.63 -11.18
C GLY A 88 37.72 14.43 -9.67
N ALA A 89 38.61 13.57 -9.17
CA ALA A 89 38.75 13.29 -7.74
C ALA A 89 40.18 13.60 -7.24
N SER A 90 40.30 14.47 -6.24
CA SER A 90 41.58 14.77 -5.58
C SER A 90 41.76 13.81 -4.40
N LEU A 91 42.78 12.95 -4.47
CA LEU A 91 43.11 12.01 -3.41
C LEU A 91 43.83 12.74 -2.27
N ILE A 92 43.31 12.59 -1.04
CA ILE A 92 44.00 13.00 0.18
C ILE A 92 44.55 11.72 0.83
N THR A 93 45.86 11.60 0.94
CA THR A 93 46.54 10.46 1.54
C THR A 93 46.52 10.53 3.07
N GLY A 94 45.93 9.53 3.72
CA GLY A 94 46.07 9.31 5.15
C GLY A 94 47.34 8.52 5.50
N ASP A 95 47.86 8.72 6.72
CA ASP A 95 49.20 8.32 7.17
C ASP A 95 49.44 6.80 7.33
N ASN A 96 48.50 5.96 6.88
CA ASN A 96 48.54 4.49 7.00
C ASN A 96 48.31 3.74 5.67
N GLY A 97 48.37 4.42 4.52
CA GLY A 97 48.46 3.79 3.18
C GLY A 97 47.22 3.03 2.67
N LEU A 98 46.21 2.78 3.50
CA LEU A 98 44.93 2.20 3.08
C LEU A 98 44.05 3.27 2.41
N PRO A 99 43.39 2.95 1.27
CA PRO A 99 42.44 3.86 0.65
C PRO A 99 41.16 3.93 1.51
N LEU A 100 40.94 5.06 2.19
CA LEU A 100 39.63 5.34 2.75
C LEU A 100 38.61 5.40 1.60
N ALA A 101 37.46 4.75 1.80
CA ALA A 101 36.33 4.89 0.89
C ALA A 101 35.96 6.39 0.75
N PRO A 102 35.65 6.88 -0.46
CA PRO A 102 35.36 8.29 -0.68
C PRO A 102 34.13 8.70 0.13
N VAL A 103 34.31 9.61 1.10
CA VAL A 103 33.23 10.09 1.97
C VAL A 103 32.14 10.70 1.10
N GLN A 104 30.96 10.08 1.07
CA GLN A 104 29.85 10.51 0.24
C GLN A 104 29.41 11.93 0.63
N GLN A 105 29.67 12.88 -0.27
CA GLN A 105 29.35 14.29 -0.07
C GLN A 105 27.97 14.60 -0.65
N PHE A 106 26.95 14.62 0.23
CA PHE A 106 25.57 14.89 -0.16
C PHE A 106 25.30 16.36 -0.48
N SER A 107 26.05 17.27 0.15
CA SER A 107 25.86 18.72 0.07
C SER A 107 27.07 19.46 -0.51
N THR A 108 26.81 20.44 -1.38
CA THR A 108 27.79 21.47 -1.76
C THR A 108 27.74 22.68 -0.81
N PHE A 109 26.57 22.97 -0.24
CA PHE A 109 26.41 23.98 0.81
C PHE A 109 26.97 23.48 2.16
N ARG A 110 27.70 24.33 2.88
CA ARG A 110 28.09 24.09 4.28
C ARG A 110 27.66 25.28 5.16
N PRO A 111 26.81 25.08 6.17
CA PRO A 111 26.41 26.13 7.10
C PRO A 111 27.61 26.77 7.83
N ASN A 112 27.66 28.09 7.83
CA ASN A 112 28.67 28.90 8.51
C ASN A 112 28.07 30.23 9.00
N LYS A 113 28.84 31.02 9.76
CA LYS A 113 28.36 32.26 10.41
C LYS A 113 27.92 33.38 9.45
N GLN A 114 28.24 33.29 8.15
CA GLN A 114 27.89 34.29 7.14
C GLN A 114 26.67 33.87 6.30
N ASN A 115 26.55 32.57 5.99
CA ASN A 115 25.47 32.04 5.15
C ASN A 115 24.29 31.46 5.95
N ALA A 116 24.46 31.11 7.23
CA ALA A 116 23.41 30.51 8.06
C ALA A 116 23.20 31.30 9.37
N ARG A 117 21.95 31.63 9.68
CA ARG A 117 21.55 32.37 10.89
C ARG A 117 20.37 31.69 11.58
N LYS A 118 20.60 31.15 12.78
CA LYS A 118 19.51 30.80 13.72
C LYS A 118 18.76 32.09 14.12
N LEU A 119 17.43 32.04 14.08
CA LEU A 119 16.51 33.08 14.54
C LEU A 119 15.72 32.59 15.77
N ALA A 120 14.86 33.44 16.32
CA ALA A 120 13.94 33.05 17.38
C ALA A 120 13.00 31.91 16.92
N GLY A 121 12.53 31.08 17.85
CA GLY A 121 11.65 29.95 17.54
C GLY A 121 12.30 28.78 16.81
N GLY A 122 13.64 28.71 16.74
CA GLY A 122 14.37 27.62 16.07
C GLY A 122 14.42 27.72 14.55
N ILE A 123 13.92 28.81 13.96
CA ILE A 123 13.93 29.05 12.51
C ILE A 123 15.39 29.25 12.05
N LEU A 124 15.79 28.54 10.99
CA LEU A 124 17.12 28.64 10.40
C LEU A 124 17.04 29.38 9.06
N GLN A 125 17.50 30.63 9.03
CA GLN A 125 17.58 31.43 7.81
C GLN A 125 18.88 31.16 7.07
N LEU A 126 18.79 30.77 5.79
CA LEU A 126 19.92 30.45 4.93
C LEU A 126 20.02 31.45 3.78
N ARG A 127 21.25 31.80 3.43
CA ARG A 127 21.64 32.44 2.16
C ARG A 127 22.38 31.38 1.36
N LEU A 128 21.89 31.10 0.16
CA LEU A 128 22.37 30.03 -0.70
C LEU A 128 22.91 30.66 -1.98
N SER A 129 24.11 30.25 -2.40
CA SER A 129 24.71 30.72 -3.64
C SER A 129 24.23 29.89 -4.83
N THR A 130 24.31 30.50 -6.02
CA THR A 130 23.92 29.89 -7.30
C THR A 130 24.53 28.49 -7.48
N SER A 131 23.69 27.50 -7.84
CA SER A 131 24.02 26.08 -7.99
C SER A 131 24.32 25.28 -6.70
N GLU A 132 24.08 25.82 -5.51
CA GLU A 132 24.16 25.02 -4.28
C GLU A 132 23.05 23.96 -4.17
N ARG A 133 23.43 22.77 -3.68
CA ARG A 133 22.55 21.66 -3.31
C ARG A 133 22.85 21.15 -1.91
N PHE A 134 21.81 20.73 -1.19
CA PHE A 134 21.92 20.13 0.15
C PHE A 134 20.73 19.20 0.47
N LEU A 135 20.88 18.39 1.52
CA LEU A 135 19.83 17.56 2.09
C LEU A 135 19.37 18.11 3.44
N VAL A 136 18.09 17.89 3.76
CA VAL A 136 17.54 18.10 5.11
C VAL A 136 16.85 16.82 5.53
N LEU A 137 17.31 16.23 6.63
CA LEU A 137 16.70 15.06 7.29
C LEU A 137 15.73 15.54 8.38
N GLY A 138 14.61 14.84 8.58
CA GLY A 138 13.61 15.19 9.59
C GLY A 138 12.41 15.94 9.00
N SER A 139 11.70 16.69 9.83
CA SER A 139 10.44 17.37 9.51
C SER A 139 10.60 18.88 9.61
N PHE A 140 10.33 19.60 8.52
CA PHE A 140 10.61 21.03 8.39
C PHE A 140 9.61 21.74 7.47
N GLY A 141 9.56 23.06 7.56
CA GLY A 141 8.82 23.94 6.65
C GLY A 141 9.78 24.82 5.86
N ILE A 142 9.54 24.95 4.56
CA ILE A 142 10.34 25.79 3.66
C ILE A 142 9.56 27.09 3.40
N ARG A 143 10.22 28.24 3.57
CA ARG A 143 9.72 29.54 3.13
C ARG A 143 10.80 30.27 2.34
N VAL A 144 10.49 30.72 1.13
CA VAL A 144 11.42 31.46 0.29
C VAL A 144 11.22 32.95 0.51
N VAL A 145 12.31 33.66 0.86
CA VAL A 145 12.30 35.10 1.17
C VAL A 145 12.69 35.93 -0.06
N SER A 146 13.62 35.42 -0.86
CA SER A 146 14.00 35.93 -2.19
C SER A 146 14.65 34.83 -3.01
N GLY A 147 14.57 34.90 -4.34
CA GLY A 147 15.11 33.89 -5.25
C GLY A 147 14.18 32.68 -5.46
N GLU A 148 14.77 31.56 -5.89
CA GLU A 148 14.09 30.31 -6.25
C GLU A 148 14.85 29.08 -5.72
N VAL A 149 14.11 28.15 -5.11
CA VAL A 149 14.65 26.83 -4.71
C VAL A 149 13.77 25.72 -5.27
N THR A 150 14.41 24.64 -5.72
CA THR A 150 13.73 23.43 -6.20
C THR A 150 13.89 22.27 -5.22
N ILE A 151 12.84 21.48 -5.03
CA ILE A 151 12.82 20.31 -4.13
C ILE A 151 11.84 19.25 -4.65
N ALA A 152 12.28 18.00 -4.82
CA ALA A 152 11.44 16.87 -5.29
C ALA A 152 10.55 17.18 -6.52
N GLY A 153 11.03 18.01 -7.44
CA GLY A 153 10.28 18.47 -8.63
C GLY A 153 9.47 19.75 -8.44
N ALA A 154 9.21 20.19 -7.21
CA ALA A 154 8.55 21.45 -6.93
C ALA A 154 9.52 22.62 -7.10
N THR A 155 9.05 23.71 -7.71
CA THR A 155 9.76 24.98 -7.88
C THR A 155 9.15 26.05 -6.97
N LEU A 156 9.85 26.38 -5.88
CA LEU A 156 9.38 27.30 -4.84
C LEU A 156 10.00 28.69 -5.08
N ASN A 157 9.17 29.72 -5.13
CA ASN A 157 9.58 31.12 -5.26
C ASN A 157 9.18 31.88 -4.00
N LYS A 158 9.57 33.15 -3.88
CA LYS A 158 9.14 34.05 -2.79
C LYS A 158 7.64 33.93 -2.51
N THR A 159 7.30 33.43 -1.31
CA THR A 159 5.93 33.27 -0.81
C THR A 159 5.90 33.46 0.70
N ASP A 160 4.81 34.02 1.23
CA ASP A 160 4.61 34.14 2.67
C ASP A 160 4.15 32.81 3.32
N ASN A 161 3.52 31.92 2.54
CA ASN A 161 3.16 30.58 2.97
C ASN A 161 4.41 29.71 3.20
N ILE A 162 4.36 28.89 4.25
CA ILE A 162 5.34 27.84 4.54
C ILE A 162 4.85 26.54 3.90
N ILE A 163 5.72 25.84 3.16
CA ILE A 163 5.43 24.52 2.60
C ILE A 163 6.12 23.46 3.46
N TRP A 164 5.35 22.54 4.03
CA TRP A 164 5.83 21.52 4.98
C TRP A 164 6.33 20.26 4.26
N ALA A 165 7.36 19.62 4.82
CA ALA A 165 7.97 18.41 4.30
C ALA A 165 8.43 17.48 5.44
N HIS A 166 8.25 16.17 5.25
CA HIS A 166 8.80 15.13 6.10
C HIS A 166 9.83 14.32 5.31
N ALA A 167 11.11 14.49 5.58
CA ALA A 167 12.20 13.69 5.04
C ALA A 167 12.59 12.60 6.05
N ALA A 168 12.02 11.40 5.88
CA ALA A 168 12.40 10.20 6.62
C ALA A 168 13.38 9.36 5.80
N HIS A 169 14.44 8.81 6.42
CA HIS A 169 15.46 8.03 5.69
C HIS A 169 15.06 6.58 5.36
N CYS A 170 13.80 6.21 5.59
CA CYS A 170 13.19 5.04 4.93
C CYS A 170 12.80 5.32 3.47
N HIS A 171 13.01 6.54 2.98
CA HIS A 171 12.85 6.97 1.59
C HIS A 171 14.05 7.83 1.17
N ALA A 172 14.32 7.94 -0.13
CA ALA A 172 15.35 8.84 -0.66
C ALA A 172 15.04 10.30 -0.30
N ILE A 173 16.00 10.99 0.32
CA ILE A 173 15.84 12.32 0.90
C ILE A 173 15.69 13.38 -0.19
N PRO A 174 14.65 14.24 -0.14
CA PRO A 174 14.47 15.34 -1.09
C PRO A 174 15.68 16.30 -1.14
N VAL A 175 16.32 16.39 -2.31
CA VAL A 175 17.42 17.35 -2.54
C VAL A 175 16.85 18.74 -2.75
N LEU A 176 17.31 19.71 -1.95
CA LEU A 176 17.10 21.14 -2.25
C LEU A 176 18.21 21.63 -3.17
N ARG A 177 17.86 22.41 -4.21
CA ARG A 177 18.81 22.97 -5.19
C ARG A 177 18.41 24.39 -5.59
N CYS A 178 19.35 25.33 -5.59
CA CYS A 178 19.11 26.73 -5.99
C CYS A 178 19.65 27.02 -7.40
N SER A 179 18.83 27.65 -8.24
CA SER A 179 19.17 28.09 -9.59
C SER A 179 19.86 29.47 -9.62
N GLU A 180 19.64 30.29 -8.58
CA GLU A 180 20.14 31.64 -8.42
C GLU A 180 20.45 31.93 -6.93
N ASP A 181 21.07 33.08 -6.63
CA ASP A 181 21.40 33.50 -5.25
C ASP A 181 20.12 33.72 -4.42
N THR A 182 19.83 32.76 -3.56
CA THR A 182 18.50 32.54 -2.97
C THR A 182 18.55 32.64 -1.45
N LYS A 183 17.50 33.20 -0.85
CA LYS A 183 17.35 33.32 0.59
C LYS A 183 16.12 32.55 1.04
N ILE A 184 16.31 31.54 1.88
CA ILE A 184 15.22 30.73 2.44
C ILE A 184 15.24 30.74 3.97
N GLU A 185 14.15 30.26 4.55
CA GLU A 185 14.05 29.88 5.95
C GLU A 185 13.55 28.45 6.08
N LEU A 186 14.20 27.68 6.94
CA LEU A 186 13.75 26.38 7.40
C LEU A 186 13.10 26.54 8.77
N HIS A 187 11.83 26.19 8.87
CA HIS A 187 10.98 26.30 10.06
C HIS A 187 10.83 24.93 10.72
N PRO A 188 10.91 24.80 12.05
CA PRO A 188 10.63 23.51 12.71
C PRO A 188 9.16 23.12 12.54
N HIS A 189 8.88 21.85 12.26
CA HIS A 189 7.53 21.39 11.96
C HIS A 189 6.71 21.19 13.24
N PRO A 190 5.58 21.89 13.43
CA PRO A 190 4.91 22.03 14.73
C PRO A 190 4.41 20.71 15.34
N ARG A 191 4.02 19.73 14.49
CA ARG A 191 3.51 18.42 14.92
C ARG A 191 4.48 17.26 14.72
N ALA A 192 5.76 17.53 14.45
CA ALA A 192 6.74 16.47 14.22
C ALA A 192 6.93 15.55 15.45
N ILE A 193 6.71 16.09 16.65
CA ILE A 193 6.82 15.36 17.91
C ILE A 193 5.70 14.30 18.06
N GLU A 194 4.50 14.57 17.52
CA GLU A 194 3.37 13.64 17.55
C GLU A 194 3.68 12.40 16.70
N LEU A 195 4.06 12.61 15.43
CA LEU A 195 4.43 11.55 14.49
C LEU A 195 5.64 10.72 14.95
N ARG A 196 6.66 11.37 15.54
CA ARG A 196 7.85 10.67 16.08
C ARG A 196 7.49 9.70 17.19
N ARG A 197 6.58 10.07 18.10
CA ARG A 197 6.19 9.25 19.26
C ARG A 197 5.54 7.90 18.90
N LEU A 198 5.17 7.66 17.65
CA LEU A 198 4.77 6.32 17.19
C LEU A 198 5.90 5.28 17.28
N GLU A 199 7.18 5.71 17.38
CA GLU A 199 8.35 4.87 17.65
C GLU A 199 8.27 4.06 18.97
N ARG A 200 7.41 4.52 19.88
CA ARG A 200 7.09 3.89 21.17
C ARG A 200 6.12 2.73 21.02
N LEU A 201 5.21 2.84 20.06
CA LEU A 201 4.14 1.88 19.79
C LEU A 201 4.59 0.80 18.80
N SER A 202 5.55 1.11 17.91
CA SER A 202 6.09 0.13 16.96
C SER A 202 7.56 0.38 16.59
N PRO A 203 8.42 -0.67 16.57
CA PRO A 203 9.76 -0.59 16.01
C PRO A 203 9.84 -0.10 14.57
N MET A 204 8.78 -0.26 13.77
CA MET A 204 8.74 0.24 12.39
C MET A 204 8.98 1.75 12.30
N PHE A 205 8.56 2.50 13.33
CA PHE A 205 8.71 3.96 13.44
C PHE A 205 10.00 4.41 14.14
N ARG A 206 10.76 3.52 14.76
CA ARG A 206 12.10 3.81 15.31
C ARG A 206 13.10 4.06 14.19
N SER A 207 14.09 4.91 14.45
CA SER A 207 15.22 5.19 13.54
C SER A 207 14.74 5.51 12.11
N LEU A 208 13.97 6.60 11.98
CA LEU A 208 13.48 7.15 10.71
C LEU A 208 13.91 8.61 10.44
N TRP A 209 14.36 9.31 11.48
CA TRP A 209 14.47 10.78 11.53
C TRP A 209 15.87 11.21 11.98
N ASN A 210 16.14 12.52 12.06
CA ASN A 210 17.35 12.98 12.74
C ASN A 210 17.25 12.69 14.26
N GLU A 211 18.32 12.12 14.81
CA GLU A 211 18.53 11.99 16.25
C GLU A 211 18.72 13.39 16.89
N PRO A 212 18.21 13.64 18.11
CA PRO A 212 18.65 14.79 18.89
C PRO A 212 20.04 14.49 19.50
N ALA A 213 20.93 15.49 19.54
CA ALA A 213 22.24 15.32 20.17
C ALA A 213 22.10 14.94 21.65
N LYS A 214 22.78 13.87 22.09
CA LYS A 214 22.62 13.31 23.44
C LYS A 214 22.85 14.40 24.53
N PRO A 215 22.00 14.48 25.56
CA PRO A 215 22.03 15.53 26.59
C PRO A 215 23.17 15.32 27.62
N GLY A 216 24.42 15.36 27.16
CA GLY A 216 25.63 15.24 27.99
C GLY A 216 26.70 16.31 27.76
N THR A 217 26.63 17.07 26.67
CA THR A 217 27.70 18.00 26.24
C THR A 217 27.49 19.46 26.71
N GLY A 218 26.87 19.66 27.87
CA GLY A 218 26.77 20.97 28.55
C GLY A 218 25.94 22.06 27.85
N ALA A 219 25.43 21.81 26.65
CA ALA A 219 24.54 22.72 25.95
C ALA A 219 23.19 22.80 26.68
N LYS A 220 22.76 24.02 27.02
CA LYS A 220 21.40 24.29 27.49
C LYS A 220 20.40 23.75 26.47
N SER A 221 19.33 23.11 26.95
CA SER A 221 18.27 22.50 26.13
C SER A 221 17.84 23.39 24.96
N GLU A 222 18.40 23.14 23.77
CA GLU A 222 17.79 23.58 22.52
C GLU A 222 16.51 22.74 22.35
N LEU A 223 15.40 23.36 21.92
CA LEU A 223 14.20 22.60 21.57
C LEU A 223 14.59 21.53 20.55
N ALA A 224 14.32 20.26 20.86
CA ALA A 224 14.80 19.11 20.10
C ALA A 224 14.55 19.30 18.60
N SER A 225 15.63 19.50 17.84
CA SER A 225 15.53 20.02 16.47
C SER A 225 14.74 19.04 15.61
N THR A 226 13.63 19.51 15.04
CA THR A 226 12.76 18.64 14.23
C THR A 226 13.40 18.26 12.90
N PHE A 227 14.52 18.90 12.52
CA PHE A 227 15.29 18.64 11.30
C PHE A 227 16.80 18.88 11.49
N GLN A 228 17.59 18.40 10.54
CA GLN A 228 19.05 18.56 10.46
C GLN A 228 19.49 18.70 9.00
N ILE A 229 20.47 19.57 8.71
CA ILE A 229 21.13 19.62 7.38
C ILE A 229 22.21 18.54 7.34
N ILE A 230 22.18 17.68 6.32
CA ILE A 230 23.16 16.61 6.12
C ILE A 230 24.18 17.05 5.07
N GLY A 231 25.45 17.22 5.47
CA GLY A 231 26.54 17.64 4.58
C GLY A 231 27.26 16.46 3.92
N THR A 232 27.51 15.44 4.73
CA THR A 232 28.32 14.24 4.47
C THR A 232 27.71 13.04 5.19
N ALA A 233 28.16 11.83 4.88
CA ALA A 233 27.75 10.62 5.61
C ALA A 233 28.02 10.67 7.13
N ALA A 234 28.98 11.49 7.59
CA ALA A 234 29.27 11.65 9.02
C ALA A 234 28.25 12.52 9.77
N ASP A 235 27.37 13.24 9.07
CA ASP A 235 26.28 14.02 9.68
C ASP A 235 25.01 13.16 9.88
N ALA A 236 24.96 11.94 9.34
CA ALA A 236 23.80 11.06 9.41
C ALA A 236 23.65 10.35 10.78
N PRO A 237 22.44 9.91 11.15
CA PRO A 237 22.21 8.98 12.26
C PRO A 237 23.06 7.70 12.12
N LYS A 238 23.42 7.06 13.23
CA LYS A 238 24.25 5.85 13.18
C LYS A 238 23.48 4.71 12.51
N LYS A 239 24.19 3.90 11.70
CA LYS A 239 23.63 2.81 10.87
C LYS A 239 22.58 3.26 9.81
N ALA A 240 22.29 4.56 9.65
CA ALA A 240 21.32 5.04 8.66
C ALA A 240 21.94 5.22 7.27
N VAL A 241 21.47 4.44 6.28
CA VAL A 241 21.83 4.60 4.86
C VAL A 241 21.06 5.79 4.28
N ILE A 242 21.73 6.93 4.12
CA ILE A 242 21.16 8.12 3.48
C ILE A 242 21.30 8.05 1.96
N GLN A 243 20.18 8.10 1.25
CA GLN A 243 20.11 8.22 -0.21
C GLN A 243 19.57 9.61 -0.59
N ASP A 244 20.06 10.20 -1.68
CA ASP A 244 19.51 11.44 -2.23
C ASP A 244 18.49 11.18 -3.35
N LEU A 245 17.43 12.00 -3.41
CA LEU A 245 16.38 11.87 -4.42
C LEU A 245 16.88 12.30 -5.81
N VAL A 246 17.48 11.36 -6.55
CA VAL A 246 17.98 11.53 -7.91
C VAL A 246 16.94 11.07 -8.94
N SER A 247 16.63 11.93 -9.91
CA SER A 247 15.85 11.58 -11.09
C SER A 247 16.75 11.45 -12.32
N HIS A 248 16.56 10.40 -13.11
CA HIS A 248 17.36 10.12 -14.30
C HIS A 248 17.24 11.24 -15.36
N PRO A 249 18.28 11.55 -16.16
CA PRO A 249 18.18 12.57 -17.22
C PRO A 249 17.03 12.34 -18.22
N ALA A 250 16.77 11.07 -18.58
CA ALA A 250 15.63 10.71 -19.45
C ALA A 250 14.27 11.07 -18.82
N TRP A 251 14.11 10.81 -17.50
CA TRP A 251 12.90 11.24 -16.77
C TRP A 251 12.81 12.76 -16.79
N ASN A 252 13.90 13.47 -16.49
CA ASN A 252 13.91 14.94 -16.45
C ASN A 252 13.47 15.57 -17.78
N LYS A 253 13.88 14.98 -18.92
CA LYS A 253 13.43 15.35 -20.27
C LYS A 253 11.92 15.12 -20.43
N LYS A 254 11.42 13.89 -20.24
CA LYS A 254 10.00 13.56 -20.41
C LYS A 254 9.09 14.37 -19.45
N LEU A 255 9.54 14.61 -18.22
CA LEU A 255 8.86 15.47 -17.25
C LEU A 255 8.75 16.92 -17.75
N ALA A 256 9.79 17.47 -18.39
CA ALA A 256 9.73 18.81 -18.99
C ALA A 256 8.77 18.85 -20.19
N GLU A 257 8.81 17.84 -21.07
CA GLU A 257 7.87 17.70 -22.19
C GLU A 257 6.41 17.66 -21.72
N LEU A 258 6.09 16.88 -20.69
CA LEU A 258 4.74 16.77 -20.12
C LEU A 258 4.24 18.08 -19.51
N VAL A 259 5.11 18.83 -18.82
CA VAL A 259 4.77 20.14 -18.24
C VAL A 259 4.61 21.22 -19.31
N ALA A 260 5.32 21.10 -20.44
CA ALA A 260 5.23 22.00 -21.57
C ALA A 260 4.00 21.77 -22.49
N LYS A 261 3.25 20.67 -22.32
CA LYS A 261 2.01 20.35 -23.08
C LYS A 261 0.83 21.27 -22.70
N GLY A 262 0.96 22.57 -22.99
CA GLY A 262 -0.07 23.61 -22.79
C GLY A 262 -1.20 23.61 -23.83
N GLY A 263 -1.77 22.44 -24.12
CA GLY A 263 -2.85 22.28 -25.11
C GLY A 263 -4.24 22.71 -24.62
N SER A 264 -5.24 22.59 -25.50
CA SER A 264 -6.65 22.87 -25.18
C SER A 264 -7.31 21.85 -24.24
N LYS A 265 -6.66 20.70 -24.02
CA LYS A 265 -6.97 19.71 -22.98
C LYS A 265 -5.71 19.46 -22.15
N ALA A 266 -5.87 19.30 -20.84
CA ALA A 266 -4.77 18.93 -19.96
C ALA A 266 -4.35 17.46 -20.19
N PRO A 267 -3.07 17.11 -19.92
CA PRO A 267 -2.58 15.75 -20.13
C PRO A 267 -3.19 14.76 -19.13
N VAL A 268 -3.41 13.53 -19.60
CA VAL A 268 -3.76 12.36 -18.79
C VAL A 268 -2.61 11.36 -18.94
N VAL A 269 -1.81 11.21 -17.89
CA VAL A 269 -0.56 10.45 -17.91
C VAL A 269 -0.74 9.15 -17.12
N PHE A 270 -0.62 8.01 -17.82
CA PHE A 270 -0.77 6.68 -17.25
C PHE A 270 0.60 6.06 -17.00
N LEU A 271 0.92 5.78 -15.74
CA LEU A 271 2.22 5.28 -15.29
C LEU A 271 2.14 3.78 -14.99
N CYS A 272 2.76 2.97 -15.83
CA CYS A 272 2.80 1.51 -15.69
C CYS A 272 4.26 1.00 -15.71
N GLY A 273 4.48 -0.28 -15.40
CA GLY A 273 5.82 -0.87 -15.25
C GLY A 273 5.97 -1.73 -14.00
N PRO A 274 7.08 -2.50 -13.88
CA PRO A 274 7.26 -3.51 -12.83
C PRO A 274 7.27 -2.93 -11.41
N LYS A 275 7.25 -3.83 -10.41
CA LYS A 275 7.48 -3.46 -9.00
C LYS A 275 8.84 -2.74 -8.83
N SER A 276 8.93 -1.85 -7.85
CA SER A 276 10.14 -1.08 -7.50
C SER A 276 10.76 -0.22 -8.61
N SER A 277 10.13 -0.05 -9.77
CA SER A 277 10.76 0.61 -10.94
C SER A 277 10.77 2.15 -10.91
N GLY A 278 10.14 2.76 -9.89
CA GLY A 278 10.11 4.21 -9.68
C GLY A 278 8.81 4.93 -10.08
N LYS A 279 7.74 4.21 -10.44
CA LYS A 279 6.43 4.78 -10.87
C LYS A 279 5.93 5.92 -9.97
N SER A 280 5.71 5.65 -8.68
CA SER A 280 5.18 6.62 -7.71
C SER A 280 6.12 7.83 -7.54
N THR A 281 7.44 7.61 -7.60
CA THR A 281 8.45 8.68 -7.57
C THR A 281 8.36 9.59 -8.79
N PHE A 282 8.22 9.03 -10.00
CA PHE A 282 8.00 9.80 -11.22
C PHE A 282 6.68 10.58 -11.15
N GLY A 283 5.60 9.94 -10.69
CA GLY A 283 4.29 10.56 -10.49
C GLY A 283 4.33 11.74 -9.52
N ARG A 284 4.97 11.58 -8.35
CA ARG A 284 5.14 12.65 -7.35
C ARG A 284 5.94 13.83 -7.90
N ILE A 285 7.06 13.56 -8.60
CA ILE A 285 7.87 14.61 -9.24
C ILE A 285 7.08 15.33 -10.36
N LEU A 286 6.27 14.61 -11.14
CA LEU A 286 5.42 15.18 -12.17
C LEU A 286 4.30 16.06 -11.58
N ALA A 287 3.61 15.58 -10.54
CA ALA A 287 2.59 16.35 -9.82
C ALA A 287 3.18 17.65 -9.27
N ASN A 288 4.32 17.56 -8.59
CA ASN A 288 5.03 18.71 -8.02
C ASN A 288 5.41 19.74 -9.10
N ARG A 289 5.96 19.31 -10.24
CA ARG A 289 6.28 20.21 -11.37
C ARG A 289 5.04 20.88 -11.95
N LEU A 290 3.96 20.13 -12.16
CA LEU A 290 2.71 20.65 -12.71
C LEU A 290 2.06 21.68 -11.77
N LEU A 291 2.08 21.44 -10.45
CA LEU A 291 1.58 22.37 -9.44
C LEU A 291 2.40 23.67 -9.37
N THR A 292 3.73 23.59 -9.47
CA THR A 292 4.59 24.78 -9.36
C THR A 292 4.87 25.50 -10.68
N SER A 293 4.48 24.92 -11.81
CA SER A 293 4.70 25.49 -13.15
C SER A 293 4.14 26.92 -13.27
N PRO A 294 4.90 27.88 -13.82
CA PRO A 294 4.42 29.26 -14.03
C PRO A 294 3.07 29.34 -14.74
N SER A 295 2.82 28.46 -15.72
CA SER A 295 1.58 28.37 -16.48
C SER A 295 0.34 27.99 -15.66
N GLN A 296 0.52 27.32 -14.50
CA GLN A 296 -0.56 26.90 -13.60
C GLN A 296 -0.75 27.83 -12.40
N ARG A 297 0.32 28.52 -11.95
CA ARG A 297 0.25 29.48 -10.83
C ARG A 297 -0.86 30.53 -10.99
N ALA A 298 -1.10 30.99 -12.23
CA ALA A 298 -2.12 31.99 -12.55
C ALA A 298 -3.59 31.50 -12.42
N LYS A 299 -3.86 30.20 -12.24
CA LYS A 299 -5.21 29.61 -12.31
C LYS A 299 -5.65 28.81 -11.08
N ARG A 300 -5.02 29.08 -9.92
CA ARG A 300 -5.00 28.21 -8.72
C ARG A 300 -4.48 26.82 -9.08
N PRO A 301 -3.18 26.51 -8.86
CA PRO A 301 -2.62 25.23 -9.28
C PRO A 301 -3.32 24.06 -8.58
N ALA A 302 -3.63 23.03 -9.37
CA ALA A 302 -4.19 21.78 -8.89
C ALA A 302 -3.92 20.67 -9.90
N VAL A 303 -3.68 19.46 -9.40
CA VAL A 303 -3.47 18.22 -10.15
C VAL A 303 -4.41 17.16 -9.59
N ALA A 304 -4.98 16.36 -10.49
CA ALA A 304 -5.72 15.16 -10.12
C ALA A 304 -4.75 13.97 -10.08
N ILE A 305 -4.88 13.13 -9.06
CA ILE A 305 -4.20 11.83 -8.98
C ILE A 305 -5.27 10.76 -8.89
N LEU A 306 -5.20 9.77 -9.76
CA LEU A 306 -6.00 8.56 -9.73
C LEU A 306 -5.07 7.42 -9.35
N ASP A 307 -5.12 7.01 -8.10
CA ASP A 307 -4.26 5.94 -7.58
C ASP A 307 -5.00 4.61 -7.66
N LEU A 308 -4.50 3.72 -8.54
CA LEU A 308 -5.05 2.40 -8.79
C LEU A 308 -4.19 1.29 -8.19
N ASP A 309 -3.15 1.60 -7.38
CA ASP A 309 -2.36 0.58 -6.68
C ASP A 309 -2.91 0.36 -5.25
N PRO A 310 -3.77 -0.66 -5.00
CA PRO A 310 -4.27 -0.95 -3.66
C PRO A 310 -3.19 -1.55 -2.73
N GLY A 311 -2.02 -1.91 -3.26
CA GLY A 311 -0.89 -2.37 -2.50
C GLY A 311 -0.09 -1.21 -1.90
N GLN A 312 0.29 -0.21 -2.69
CA GLN A 312 1.06 0.95 -2.20
C GLN A 312 0.45 2.30 -2.60
N PRO A 313 -0.79 2.60 -2.13
CA PRO A 313 -1.43 3.89 -2.38
C PRO A 313 -0.68 5.05 -1.71
N GLU A 314 -0.72 6.22 -2.32
CA GLU A 314 -0.07 7.44 -1.81
C GLU A 314 -0.95 8.18 -0.78
N PHE A 315 -2.24 8.34 -1.11
CA PHE A 315 -3.18 9.26 -0.42
C PHE A 315 -4.37 8.56 0.24
N SER A 316 -4.37 7.24 0.34
CA SER A 316 -5.39 6.45 1.02
C SER A 316 -4.76 5.23 1.69
N PRO A 317 -5.41 4.55 2.65
CA PRO A 317 -4.84 3.35 3.27
C PRO A 317 -4.85 2.14 2.31
N ALA A 318 -4.00 1.15 2.56
CA ALA A 318 -3.89 -0.06 1.73
C ALA A 318 -5.22 -0.82 1.60
N GLY A 319 -5.42 -1.49 0.47
CA GLY A 319 -6.69 -2.13 0.09
C GLY A 319 -7.73 -1.18 -0.53
N THR A 320 -7.34 0.05 -0.88
CA THR A 320 -8.21 1.06 -1.49
C THR A 320 -7.62 1.65 -2.78
N MET A 321 -8.50 2.16 -3.65
CA MET A 321 -8.17 2.95 -4.84
C MET A 321 -8.86 4.31 -4.71
N SER A 322 -8.23 5.41 -5.15
CA SER A 322 -8.79 6.75 -4.91
C SER A 322 -8.54 7.78 -6.01
N LEU A 323 -9.48 8.71 -6.15
CA LEU A 323 -9.32 9.95 -6.92
C LEU A 323 -9.07 11.10 -5.94
N VAL A 324 -7.94 11.78 -6.07
CA VAL A 324 -7.49 12.82 -5.12
C VAL A 324 -7.16 14.13 -5.84
N HIS A 325 -7.66 15.23 -5.26
CA HIS A 325 -7.42 16.59 -5.71
C HIS A 325 -6.27 17.20 -4.88
N VAL A 326 -5.08 17.27 -5.47
CA VAL A 326 -3.87 17.83 -4.84
C VAL A 326 -3.66 19.28 -5.28
N LYS A 327 -3.34 20.17 -4.33
CA LYS A 327 -3.21 21.63 -4.50
C LYS A 327 -1.84 22.16 -4.08
N THR A 328 -1.17 21.51 -3.13
CA THR A 328 0.21 21.81 -2.70
C THR A 328 1.18 20.68 -3.08
N PRO A 329 2.49 20.95 -3.24
CA PRO A 329 3.45 19.91 -3.60
C PRO A 329 3.57 18.83 -2.51
N ASN A 330 3.56 17.55 -2.90
CA ASN A 330 3.81 16.46 -1.96
C ASN A 330 5.32 16.25 -1.78
N LEU A 331 5.82 16.53 -0.57
CA LEU A 331 7.23 16.50 -0.19
C LEU A 331 7.51 15.49 0.95
N SER A 332 6.64 14.49 1.13
CA SER A 332 6.66 13.57 2.27
C SER A 332 6.34 12.12 1.86
N PRO A 333 6.67 11.10 2.69
CA PRO A 333 6.20 9.72 2.52
C PRO A 333 4.67 9.56 2.71
N SER A 334 4.07 8.57 2.04
CA SER A 334 2.61 8.31 2.08
C SER A 334 2.04 8.07 3.50
N PHE A 335 2.83 7.46 4.39
CA PHE A 335 2.45 7.28 5.80
C PHE A 335 2.31 8.59 6.59
N THR A 336 2.57 9.76 6.00
CA THR A 336 2.37 11.08 6.64
C THR A 336 1.07 11.78 6.21
N HIS A 337 0.32 11.24 5.25
CA HIS A 337 -0.85 11.92 4.67
C HIS A 337 -1.94 10.97 4.13
N ALA A 338 -2.07 9.76 4.71
CA ALA A 338 -3.09 8.78 4.35
C ALA A 338 -4.55 9.17 4.71
N VAL A 339 -4.78 10.38 5.25
CA VAL A 339 -6.11 10.99 5.47
C VAL A 339 -6.12 12.40 4.86
N PRO A 340 -6.22 12.54 3.52
CA PRO A 340 -6.19 13.83 2.84
C PRO A 340 -7.61 14.40 2.75
N GLU A 341 -7.98 15.15 3.79
CA GLU A 341 -9.18 16.00 3.83
C GLU A 341 -8.78 17.42 4.29
N THR A 342 -7.76 17.96 3.63
CA THR A 342 -7.06 19.19 4.04
C THR A 342 -7.21 20.29 2.99
N THR A 343 -6.66 21.48 3.28
CA THR A 343 -6.45 22.55 2.28
C THR A 343 -5.55 22.11 1.13
N ASP A 344 -4.73 21.09 1.35
CA ASP A 344 -3.55 20.75 0.58
C ASP A 344 -3.82 19.58 -0.38
N ALA A 345 -4.54 18.56 0.10
CA ALA A 345 -5.10 17.48 -0.70
C ALA A 345 -6.47 17.06 -0.15
N SER A 346 -7.40 16.74 -1.05
CA SER A 346 -8.74 16.24 -0.70
C SER A 346 -9.12 15.04 -1.57
N VAL A 347 -9.44 13.90 -0.96
CA VAL A 347 -10.09 12.76 -1.64
C VAL A 347 -11.43 13.23 -2.23
N ILE A 348 -11.71 12.83 -3.47
CA ILE A 348 -12.97 13.12 -4.18
C ILE A 348 -13.88 11.90 -4.19
N ARG A 349 -13.32 10.71 -4.43
CA ARG A 349 -14.00 9.40 -4.35
C ARG A 349 -12.96 8.32 -4.06
N CYS A 350 -13.38 7.26 -3.38
CA CYS A 350 -12.52 6.16 -2.95
C CYS A 350 -13.32 4.85 -2.96
N HIS A 351 -12.68 3.75 -3.36
CA HIS A 351 -13.26 2.40 -3.38
C HIS A 351 -12.34 1.41 -2.68
N ALA A 352 -12.88 0.64 -1.75
CA ALA A 352 -12.20 -0.49 -1.14
C ALA A 352 -12.30 -1.73 -2.05
N THR A 353 -11.19 -2.08 -2.69
CA THR A 353 -10.98 -3.43 -3.25
C THR A 353 -11.02 -4.53 -2.18
N ALA A 354 -10.83 -4.14 -0.90
CA ALA A 354 -10.69 -5.02 0.25
C ALA A 354 -9.61 -6.11 0.09
N SER A 355 -8.61 -5.86 -0.75
CA SER A 355 -7.49 -6.76 -1.02
C SER A 355 -6.29 -5.98 -1.53
N ILE A 356 -5.06 -6.33 -1.13
CA ILE A 356 -3.83 -5.59 -1.53
C ILE A 356 -3.38 -5.86 -2.99
N SER A 357 -4.21 -6.52 -3.81
CA SER A 357 -3.88 -6.94 -5.17
C SER A 357 -5.12 -6.96 -6.08
N PRO A 358 -5.04 -6.44 -7.32
CA PRO A 358 -6.11 -6.58 -8.33
C PRO A 358 -6.46 -8.02 -8.68
N ALA A 359 -5.57 -8.98 -8.39
CA ALA A 359 -5.77 -10.40 -8.70
C ALA A 359 -6.87 -11.08 -7.87
N ALA A 360 -7.44 -10.40 -6.87
CA ALA A 360 -8.56 -10.89 -6.06
C ALA A 360 -9.90 -10.82 -6.83
N ASP A 361 -10.18 -9.67 -7.44
CA ASP A 361 -11.34 -9.43 -8.32
C ASP A 361 -10.92 -8.45 -9.43
N PRO A 362 -10.43 -8.97 -10.57
CA PRO A 362 -10.02 -8.15 -11.71
C PRO A 362 -11.15 -7.31 -12.32
N GLU A 363 -12.40 -7.79 -12.27
CA GLU A 363 -13.55 -7.11 -12.88
C GLU A 363 -13.96 -5.91 -12.03
N HIS A 364 -14.16 -6.10 -10.73
CA HIS A 364 -14.43 -5.01 -9.79
C HIS A 364 -13.31 -3.96 -9.75
N TYR A 365 -12.05 -4.41 -9.87
CA TYR A 365 -10.90 -3.49 -9.97
C TYR A 365 -11.02 -2.56 -11.19
N VAL A 366 -11.40 -3.07 -12.36
CA VAL A 366 -11.60 -2.25 -13.56
C VAL A 366 -12.83 -1.35 -13.43
N GLU A 367 -13.93 -1.85 -12.85
CA GLU A 367 -15.11 -1.01 -12.57
C GLU A 367 -14.78 0.16 -11.64
N CYS A 368 -14.03 -0.09 -10.56
CA CYS A 368 -13.56 0.95 -9.64
C CYS A 368 -12.71 2.00 -10.37
N ALA A 369 -11.79 1.56 -11.22
CA ALA A 369 -10.96 2.46 -12.02
C ALA A 369 -11.78 3.29 -13.03
N GLN A 370 -12.81 2.71 -13.64
CA GLN A 370 -13.71 3.40 -14.55
C GLN A 370 -14.57 4.44 -13.83
N ASP A 371 -15.13 4.11 -12.67
CA ASP A 371 -15.94 5.02 -11.87
C ASP A 371 -15.12 6.22 -11.36
N LEU A 372 -13.95 5.96 -10.77
CA LEU A 372 -13.06 7.04 -10.32
C LEU A 372 -12.63 7.97 -11.48
N PHE A 373 -12.43 7.42 -12.68
CA PHE A 373 -12.17 8.23 -13.88
C PHE A 373 -13.42 9.00 -14.36
N HIS A 374 -14.62 8.44 -14.22
CA HIS A 374 -15.88 9.12 -14.50
C HIS A 374 -16.06 10.35 -13.59
N HIS A 375 -15.78 10.19 -12.29
CA HIS A 375 -15.79 11.30 -11.34
C HIS A 375 -14.70 12.36 -11.63
N TYR A 376 -13.54 11.98 -12.15
CA TYR A 376 -12.57 12.96 -12.70
C TYR A 376 -13.15 13.74 -13.89
N GLN A 377 -13.86 13.07 -14.81
CA GLN A 377 -14.45 13.70 -15.99
C GLN A 377 -15.63 14.64 -15.67
N GLN A 378 -16.42 14.33 -14.63
CA GLN A 378 -17.60 15.11 -14.24
C GLN A 378 -17.33 16.23 -13.24
N SER A 379 -16.36 16.04 -12.32
CA SER A 379 -16.07 17.01 -11.26
C SER A 379 -15.33 18.26 -11.76
N ALA A 380 -15.12 19.23 -10.85
CA ALA A 380 -14.26 20.40 -11.09
C ALA A 380 -12.77 20.07 -11.37
N LEU A 381 -12.38 18.79 -11.35
CA LEU A 381 -11.09 18.31 -11.85
C LEU A 381 -11.03 18.18 -13.37
N ARG A 382 -12.16 18.25 -14.08
CA ARG A 382 -12.19 18.20 -15.55
C ARG A 382 -11.27 19.28 -16.16
N ASN A 383 -10.33 18.84 -17.00
CA ASN A 383 -9.26 19.67 -17.59
C ASN A 383 -8.17 20.15 -16.61
N ARG A 384 -8.07 19.57 -15.41
CA ARG A 384 -6.80 19.54 -14.65
C ARG A 384 -5.91 18.42 -15.20
N PRO A 385 -4.57 18.52 -15.07
CA PRO A 385 -3.70 17.39 -15.38
C PRO A 385 -4.07 16.20 -14.49
N LEU A 386 -4.13 15.00 -15.07
CA LEU A 386 -4.37 13.75 -14.35
C LEU A 386 -3.14 12.85 -14.44
N ILE A 387 -2.73 12.32 -13.29
CA ILE A 387 -1.71 11.27 -13.19
C ILE A 387 -2.40 10.00 -12.69
N ILE A 388 -2.28 8.92 -13.45
CA ILE A 388 -2.83 7.62 -13.11
C ILE A 388 -1.67 6.71 -12.70
N ASN A 389 -1.64 6.30 -11.44
CA ASN A 389 -0.66 5.33 -10.92
C ASN A 389 -1.27 3.92 -10.97
N THR A 390 -0.48 2.92 -11.36
CA THR A 390 -0.95 1.52 -11.47
C THR A 390 -0.06 0.56 -10.67
N PRO A 391 -0.56 -0.61 -10.26
CA PRO A 391 0.24 -1.60 -9.56
C PRO A 391 1.32 -2.22 -10.44
N GLY A 392 2.33 -2.82 -9.80
CA GLY A 392 3.51 -3.40 -10.46
C GLY A 392 3.30 -4.74 -11.19
N TRP A 393 2.08 -5.06 -11.65
CA TRP A 393 1.75 -6.32 -12.31
C TRP A 393 1.66 -6.12 -13.83
N ILE A 394 2.61 -6.71 -14.57
CA ILE A 394 2.86 -6.38 -15.99
C ILE A 394 2.81 -7.58 -16.95
N LEU A 395 2.41 -8.77 -16.48
CA LEU A 395 2.45 -10.04 -17.22
C LEU A 395 1.15 -10.84 -17.00
N GLY A 396 0.75 -11.61 -18.00
CA GLY A 396 -0.51 -12.37 -18.00
C GLY A 396 -1.71 -11.46 -17.72
N THR A 397 -2.59 -11.85 -16.81
CA THR A 397 -3.77 -11.07 -16.40
C THR A 397 -3.46 -9.65 -15.92
N GLY A 398 -2.25 -9.35 -15.46
CA GLY A 398 -1.82 -7.98 -15.16
C GLY A 398 -1.61 -7.13 -16.42
N LEU A 399 -1.11 -7.73 -17.50
CA LEU A 399 -1.02 -7.09 -18.81
C LEU A 399 -2.42 -6.90 -19.43
N ASP A 400 -3.28 -7.92 -19.33
CA ASP A 400 -4.67 -7.84 -19.78
C ASP A 400 -5.38 -6.65 -19.11
N LEU A 401 -5.35 -6.57 -17.78
CA LEU A 401 -5.87 -5.45 -16.99
C LEU A 401 -5.31 -4.09 -17.43
N LEU A 402 -4.00 -3.97 -17.63
CA LEU A 402 -3.39 -2.70 -18.04
C LEU A 402 -3.81 -2.29 -19.47
N THR A 403 -3.91 -3.24 -20.40
CA THR A 403 -4.35 -2.96 -21.78
C THR A 403 -5.83 -2.61 -21.86
N GLU A 404 -6.66 -3.25 -21.02
CA GLU A 404 -8.08 -2.93 -20.89
C GLU A 404 -8.28 -1.53 -20.29
N LEU A 405 -7.55 -1.18 -19.22
CA LEU A 405 -7.56 0.16 -18.64
C LEU A 405 -7.08 1.24 -19.63
N ILE A 406 -5.99 1.01 -20.37
CA ILE A 406 -5.56 1.95 -21.43
C ILE A 406 -6.65 2.12 -22.48
N SER A 407 -7.33 1.04 -22.87
CA SER A 407 -8.40 1.04 -23.87
C SER A 407 -9.67 1.77 -23.40
N LYS A 408 -10.04 1.62 -22.12
CA LYS A 408 -11.22 2.21 -21.46
C LYS A 408 -10.99 3.68 -21.04
N LEU A 409 -9.83 4.00 -20.46
CA LEU A 409 -9.51 5.33 -19.93
C LEU A 409 -8.92 6.29 -20.98
N ALA A 410 -8.36 5.76 -22.08
CA ALA A 410 -7.81 6.50 -23.22
C ALA A 410 -6.85 7.68 -22.84
N PRO A 411 -5.76 7.41 -22.10
CA PRO A 411 -4.78 8.42 -21.68
C PRO A 411 -4.07 9.12 -22.86
N THR A 412 -3.52 10.31 -22.62
CA THR A 412 -2.76 11.07 -23.64
C THR A 412 -1.31 10.62 -23.75
N ASP A 413 -0.74 10.14 -22.65
CA ASP A 413 0.60 9.56 -22.56
C ASP A 413 0.54 8.29 -21.71
N VAL A 414 1.01 7.17 -22.25
CA VAL A 414 1.30 5.94 -21.51
C VAL A 414 2.81 5.85 -21.33
N ILE A 415 3.26 5.76 -20.08
CA ILE A 415 4.67 5.73 -19.72
C ILE A 415 4.96 4.41 -19.02
N TYR A 416 5.75 3.58 -19.68
CA TYR A 416 6.22 2.31 -19.16
C TYR A 416 7.60 2.50 -18.52
N MET A 417 7.65 2.37 -17.19
CA MET A 417 8.82 2.66 -16.35
C MET A 417 9.79 1.47 -16.29
N SER A 418 10.23 1.02 -17.46
CA SER A 418 11.34 0.09 -17.70
C SER A 418 11.73 0.16 -19.19
N GLU A 419 13.02 0.00 -19.52
CA GLU A 419 13.47 -0.15 -20.91
C GLU A 419 13.70 -1.62 -21.24
N ASP A 420 14.32 -2.39 -20.33
CA ASP A 420 14.55 -3.84 -20.40
C ASP A 420 13.33 -4.69 -20.01
N GLY A 421 12.11 -4.20 -20.31
CA GLY A 421 10.87 -4.89 -19.97
C GLY A 421 10.61 -6.11 -20.86
N PRO A 422 9.78 -7.08 -20.41
CA PRO A 422 9.37 -8.20 -21.25
C PRO A 422 8.72 -7.70 -22.55
N THR A 423 9.11 -8.28 -23.70
CA THR A 423 8.64 -7.84 -25.02
C THR A 423 7.13 -7.91 -25.15
N GLU A 424 6.52 -8.99 -24.66
CA GLU A 424 5.06 -9.17 -24.55
C GLU A 424 4.38 -7.98 -23.84
N SER A 425 4.90 -7.56 -22.67
CA SER A 425 4.39 -6.39 -21.94
C SER A 425 4.50 -5.11 -22.76
N VAL A 426 5.66 -4.87 -23.38
CA VAL A 426 5.93 -3.65 -24.15
C VAL A 426 5.10 -3.58 -25.43
N GLU A 427 4.89 -4.72 -26.11
CA GLU A 427 4.08 -4.83 -27.32
C GLU A 427 2.58 -4.73 -27.03
N GLY A 428 2.08 -5.43 -26.01
CA GLY A 428 0.67 -5.36 -25.59
C GLY A 428 0.25 -3.95 -25.16
N LEU A 429 1.03 -3.31 -24.28
CA LEU A 429 0.76 -1.93 -23.83
C LEU A 429 0.86 -0.93 -25.00
N ARG A 430 1.81 -1.10 -25.91
CA ARG A 430 1.94 -0.26 -27.12
C ARG A 430 0.75 -0.44 -28.06
N SER A 431 0.27 -1.67 -28.25
CA SER A 431 -0.89 -2.00 -29.10
C SER A 431 -2.19 -1.37 -28.57
N ALA A 432 -2.40 -1.40 -27.26
CA ALA A 432 -3.54 -0.73 -26.61
C ALA A 432 -3.45 0.81 -26.64
N THR A 433 -2.23 1.37 -26.72
CA THR A 433 -2.00 2.81 -26.65
C THR A 433 -2.34 3.52 -27.96
N ARG A 434 -3.52 4.14 -28.02
CA ARG A 434 -3.97 4.99 -29.15
C ARG A 434 -3.22 6.32 -29.32
N THR A 435 -2.29 6.65 -28.43
CA THR A 435 -1.70 7.99 -28.27
C THR A 435 -0.16 7.92 -28.14
N ASN A 436 0.45 8.53 -27.13
CA ASN A 436 1.91 8.53 -26.95
C ASN A 436 2.33 7.38 -26.02
N PHE A 437 2.93 6.32 -26.55
CA PHE A 437 3.64 5.33 -25.73
C PHE A 437 5.10 5.75 -25.52
N THR A 438 5.66 5.62 -24.31
CA THR A 438 7.05 5.98 -24.01
C THR A 438 7.63 5.01 -22.97
N THR A 439 8.78 4.40 -23.27
CA THR A 439 9.60 3.68 -22.27
C THR A 439 10.52 4.68 -21.55
N LEU A 440 10.81 4.42 -20.28
CA LEU A 440 11.81 5.15 -19.48
C LEU A 440 12.61 4.16 -18.63
N PRO A 441 13.91 4.40 -18.37
CA PRO A 441 14.72 3.50 -17.55
C PRO A 441 14.17 3.44 -16.13
N SER A 442 14.15 2.24 -15.55
CA SER A 442 13.77 2.02 -14.17
C SER A 442 14.85 2.52 -13.22
N GLN A 443 14.46 3.13 -12.10
CA GLN A 443 15.36 3.41 -10.98
C GLN A 443 14.90 2.56 -9.79
N GLN A 444 15.44 1.34 -9.71
CA GLN A 444 15.34 0.51 -8.52
C GLN A 444 16.25 1.07 -7.42
N THR A 445 15.89 0.81 -6.16
CA THR A 445 16.65 1.30 -4.99
C THR A 445 17.57 0.20 -4.50
N GLU A 446 18.87 0.46 -4.43
CA GLU A 446 19.90 -0.54 -4.05
C GLU A 446 19.86 -0.95 -2.58
N PHE A 447 19.23 -0.15 -1.71
CA PHE A 447 19.01 -0.46 -0.30
C PHE A 447 17.63 0.07 0.13
N THR A 448 16.85 -0.70 0.89
CA THR A 448 15.63 -0.20 1.52
C THR A 448 15.58 -0.62 2.98
N SER A 449 15.49 0.33 3.91
CA SER A 449 15.40 0.00 5.35
C SER A 449 14.01 -0.49 5.80
N ARG A 450 13.05 -0.58 4.87
CA ARG A 450 11.68 -1.06 5.11
C ARG A 450 11.16 -1.80 3.86
N THR A 451 10.68 -3.02 4.05
CA THR A 451 10.01 -3.79 2.98
C THR A 451 8.68 -3.16 2.57
N ALA A 452 8.13 -3.58 1.42
CA ALA A 452 6.81 -3.14 0.99
C ALA A 452 5.70 -3.42 2.03
N ALA A 453 5.80 -4.52 2.79
CA ALA A 453 4.86 -4.85 3.86
C ALA A 453 5.04 -3.96 5.11
N HIS A 454 6.28 -3.60 5.46
CA HIS A 454 6.55 -2.63 6.53
C HIS A 454 5.95 -1.26 6.18
N LEU A 455 6.11 -0.79 4.93
CA LEU A 455 5.55 0.50 4.50
C LEU A 455 4.00 0.52 4.55
N ARG A 456 3.32 -0.55 4.11
CA ARG A 456 1.84 -0.67 4.25
C ARG A 456 1.39 -0.69 5.71
N SER A 457 2.15 -1.39 6.57
CA SER A 457 1.85 -1.47 8.00
C SER A 457 2.03 -0.11 8.68
N MET A 458 3.11 0.62 8.37
CA MET A 458 3.34 1.99 8.84
C MET A 458 2.25 2.96 8.38
N GLN A 459 1.82 2.86 7.11
CA GLN A 459 0.74 3.70 6.58
C GLN A 459 -0.60 3.41 7.26
N THR A 460 -0.96 2.14 7.43
CA THR A 460 -2.22 1.71 8.08
C THR A 460 -2.24 2.09 9.56
N MET A 461 -1.12 1.91 10.28
CA MET A 461 -0.95 2.38 11.65
C MET A 461 -1.12 3.91 11.73
N SER A 462 -0.37 4.67 10.93
CA SER A 462 -0.48 6.14 10.89
C SER A 462 -1.89 6.63 10.56
N TYR A 463 -2.61 5.93 9.68
CA TYR A 463 -4.02 6.19 9.38
C TYR A 463 -4.88 6.08 10.66
N PHE A 464 -4.82 4.97 11.41
CA PHE A 464 -5.60 4.82 12.63
C PHE A 464 -5.19 5.76 13.77
N HIS A 465 -3.92 6.21 13.82
CA HIS A 465 -3.47 7.25 14.76
C HIS A 465 -3.74 8.69 14.29
N SER A 466 -4.29 8.92 13.09
CA SER A 466 -4.49 10.26 12.54
C SER A 466 -5.67 11.00 13.19
N ILE A 467 -5.38 12.09 13.90
CA ILE A 467 -6.37 13.03 14.44
C ILE A 467 -6.64 14.14 13.41
N ARG A 468 -7.92 14.40 13.13
CA ARG A 468 -8.38 15.58 12.38
C ARG A 468 -8.34 16.83 13.26
N ALA A 469 -7.33 17.69 13.11
CA ALA A 469 -7.29 18.94 13.87
C ALA A 469 -8.21 20.02 13.24
N ARG A 470 -8.79 20.88 14.09
CA ARG A 470 -9.66 22.02 13.68
C ARG A 470 -8.99 23.01 12.71
N THR A 471 -7.67 22.94 12.55
CA THR A 471 -6.88 23.76 11.61
C THR A 471 -6.81 23.18 10.19
N GLY A 472 -7.49 22.08 9.90
CA GLY A 472 -7.44 21.43 8.58
C GLY A 472 -6.11 20.72 8.28
N GLN A 473 -5.26 20.53 9.28
CA GLN A 473 -4.02 19.76 9.20
C GLN A 473 -4.16 18.45 9.98
N VAL A 474 -3.52 17.37 9.50
CA VAL A 474 -3.40 16.10 10.24
C VAL A 474 -2.55 16.30 11.50
N ALA A 475 -2.95 15.63 12.58
CA ALA A 475 -2.21 15.46 13.83
C ALA A 475 -2.13 13.96 14.15
N TRP A 476 -1.30 13.54 15.10
CA TRP A 476 -1.20 12.13 15.49
C TRP A 476 -1.46 11.90 16.98
N ASN A 477 -2.21 10.85 17.30
CA ASN A 477 -2.37 10.37 18.66
C ASN A 477 -1.18 9.46 19.02
N PRO A 478 -0.29 9.83 19.96
CA PRO A 478 0.82 8.97 20.38
C PRO A 478 0.42 7.91 21.41
N ALA A 479 -0.86 7.83 21.80
CA ALA A 479 -1.38 6.81 22.71
C ALA A 479 -1.84 5.57 21.94
N SER A 480 -1.59 4.39 22.51
CA SER A 480 -2.02 3.08 22.00
C SER A 480 -3.52 3.02 21.72
N LEU A 481 -3.91 2.32 20.66
CA LEU A 481 -5.31 2.12 20.27
C LEU A 481 -6.18 1.44 21.35
N THR A 482 -5.58 0.73 22.31
CA THR A 482 -6.33 0.18 23.46
C THR A 482 -6.78 1.26 24.45
N SER A 483 -6.04 2.38 24.54
CA SER A 483 -6.37 3.51 25.41
C SER A 483 -7.39 4.48 24.78
N VAL A 484 -7.59 4.39 23.45
CA VAL A 484 -8.54 5.21 22.71
C VAL A 484 -9.98 4.71 22.97
N PRO A 485 -10.92 5.58 23.38
CA PRO A 485 -12.33 5.21 23.49
C PRO A 485 -12.91 4.80 22.12
N PRO A 486 -13.46 3.58 21.98
CA PRO A 486 -14.04 3.14 20.72
C PRO A 486 -15.43 3.74 20.49
N LEU A 487 -15.79 3.93 19.22
CA LEU A 487 -17.16 4.22 18.81
C LEU A 487 -18.02 2.96 19.03
N GLN A 488 -19.07 3.08 19.84
CA GLN A 488 -20.03 1.99 20.05
C GLN A 488 -21.14 2.08 19.01
N VAL A 489 -21.26 1.08 18.15
CA VAL A 489 -22.24 1.05 17.05
C VAL A 489 -23.21 -0.12 17.25
N GLN A 490 -24.49 0.17 17.48
CA GLN A 490 -25.52 -0.85 17.65
C GLN A 490 -25.84 -1.56 16.32
N TYR A 491 -25.95 -2.89 16.36
CA TYR A 491 -26.26 -3.74 15.20
C TYR A 491 -27.65 -4.41 15.28
N ALA A 492 -28.41 -4.09 16.33
CA ALA A 492 -29.80 -4.49 16.52
C ALA A 492 -30.52 -3.42 17.37
N GLY A 493 -31.82 -3.28 17.17
CA GLY A 493 -32.64 -2.19 17.70
C GLY A 493 -33.47 -1.57 16.58
N GLU A 494 -34.19 -0.49 16.88
CA GLU A 494 -35.02 0.24 15.92
C GLU A 494 -34.16 1.01 14.90
N ASN A 495 -33.05 1.60 15.35
CA ASN A 495 -32.10 2.36 14.55
C ASN A 495 -30.69 1.74 14.62
N PRO A 496 -30.38 0.68 13.83
CA PRO A 496 -29.03 0.13 13.76
C PRO A 496 -28.08 1.12 13.05
N GLY A 497 -26.83 1.23 13.52
CA GLY A 497 -25.86 2.18 12.97
C GLY A 497 -25.20 1.76 11.65
N PHE A 498 -25.49 0.55 11.17
CA PHE A 498 -25.15 0.06 9.84
C PHE A 498 -26.14 -1.04 9.42
N LEU A 499 -26.31 -1.24 8.12
CA LEU A 499 -27.26 -2.20 7.54
C LEU A 499 -26.82 -3.64 7.81
N ALA A 500 -25.60 -3.99 7.40
CA ALA A 500 -25.05 -5.34 7.48
C ALA A 500 -23.53 -5.35 7.23
N ILE A 501 -22.90 -6.50 7.53
CA ILE A 501 -21.56 -6.86 7.06
C ILE A 501 -21.67 -7.58 5.71
N LEU A 502 -20.82 -7.23 4.75
CA LEU A 502 -20.64 -7.92 3.46
C LEU A 502 -19.21 -8.47 3.37
N SER A 503 -19.04 -9.74 3.01
CA SER A 503 -17.71 -10.31 2.77
C SER A 503 -17.39 -10.41 1.28
N TYR A 504 -16.21 -9.92 0.89
CA TYR A 504 -15.59 -10.09 -0.42
C TYR A 504 -14.70 -11.34 -0.44
N GLU A 505 -14.41 -11.87 -1.65
CA GLU A 505 -13.66 -13.12 -1.93
C GLU A 505 -14.26 -14.41 -1.33
N SER A 506 -14.55 -14.46 -0.03
CA SER A 506 -14.93 -15.67 0.71
C SER A 506 -15.81 -15.32 1.92
N GLN A 507 -17.11 -15.58 1.85
CA GLN A 507 -18.02 -15.44 2.99
C GLN A 507 -17.72 -16.52 4.06
N PRO A 508 -17.51 -16.14 5.34
CA PRO A 508 -17.39 -17.11 6.43
C PRO A 508 -18.75 -17.74 6.77
N PRO A 509 -18.80 -18.98 7.30
CA PRO A 509 -20.01 -19.54 7.89
C PRO A 509 -20.59 -18.62 8.97
N ALA A 510 -21.91 -18.57 9.09
CA ALA A 510 -22.61 -17.64 10.00
C ALA A 510 -22.13 -17.75 11.46
N ASN A 511 -21.77 -18.95 11.92
CA ASN A 511 -21.27 -19.24 13.26
C ASN A 511 -19.76 -18.94 13.47
N LEU A 512 -19.05 -18.55 12.41
CA LEU A 512 -17.65 -18.11 12.46
C LEU A 512 -17.51 -16.63 12.04
N LEU A 513 -18.61 -15.95 11.69
CA LEU A 513 -18.56 -14.55 11.27
C LEU A 513 -17.95 -13.66 12.35
N ALA A 514 -18.45 -13.76 13.59
CA ALA A 514 -17.97 -12.97 14.72
C ALA A 514 -16.47 -13.20 15.00
N GLU A 515 -16.02 -14.46 14.97
CA GLU A 515 -14.61 -14.84 15.16
C GLU A 515 -13.71 -14.33 14.01
N ALA A 516 -14.20 -14.38 12.76
CA ALA A 516 -13.45 -13.95 11.58
C ALA A 516 -13.27 -12.43 11.47
N ILE A 517 -14.26 -11.63 11.92
CA ILE A 517 -14.19 -10.16 11.84
C ILE A 517 -13.51 -9.52 13.06
N ASN A 518 -13.47 -10.20 14.20
CA ASN A 518 -12.95 -9.60 15.44
C ASN A 518 -11.43 -9.35 15.33
N GLY A 519 -10.98 -8.15 15.72
CA GLY A 519 -9.62 -7.68 15.49
C GLY A 519 -9.30 -7.25 14.04
N SER A 520 -10.18 -7.52 13.06
CA SER A 520 -9.92 -7.23 11.64
C SER A 520 -10.09 -5.75 11.28
N VAL A 521 -9.45 -5.36 10.16
CA VAL A 521 -9.74 -4.11 9.45
C VAL A 521 -10.88 -4.36 8.46
N LEU A 522 -11.86 -3.47 8.46
CA LEU A 522 -13.02 -3.45 7.58
C LEU A 522 -13.08 -2.11 6.83
N ALA A 523 -13.69 -2.06 5.65
CA ALA A 523 -14.04 -0.79 5.01
C ALA A 523 -15.45 -0.34 5.38
N LEU A 524 -15.62 0.94 5.70
CA LEU A 524 -16.95 1.56 5.82
C LEU A 524 -17.37 2.08 4.44
N VAL A 525 -18.39 1.46 3.86
CA VAL A 525 -18.91 1.78 2.53
C VAL A 525 -20.31 2.37 2.64
N GLU A 526 -20.48 3.55 2.06
CA GLU A 526 -21.76 4.21 1.86
C GLU A 526 -22.44 3.68 0.61
N ILE A 527 -23.73 3.39 0.71
CA ILE A 527 -24.61 2.98 -0.40
C ILE A 527 -25.43 4.20 -0.82
N GLU A 528 -25.17 4.69 -2.04
CA GLU A 528 -25.81 5.88 -2.61
C GLU A 528 -27.12 5.55 -3.32
N ASP A 529 -27.23 4.34 -3.88
CA ASP A 529 -28.43 3.79 -4.53
C ASP A 529 -28.46 2.26 -4.25
N GLY A 530 -29.65 1.69 -4.03
CA GLY A 530 -29.83 0.25 -3.78
C GLY A 530 -29.23 -0.66 -4.87
N LYS A 531 -29.09 -0.13 -6.09
CA LYS A 531 -28.39 -0.79 -7.22
C LYS A 531 -26.93 -1.18 -6.94
N ALA A 532 -26.31 -0.63 -5.89
CA ALA A 532 -25.00 -1.09 -5.40
C ALA A 532 -24.98 -2.60 -5.09
N LEU A 533 -26.10 -3.13 -4.60
CA LEU A 533 -26.29 -4.55 -4.26
C LEU A 533 -26.78 -5.35 -5.48
N ARG A 534 -26.05 -5.25 -6.59
CA ARG A 534 -26.36 -5.83 -7.92
C ARG A 534 -26.78 -7.31 -7.96
N PHE A 535 -26.47 -8.08 -6.91
CA PHE A 535 -26.77 -9.49 -6.76
C PHE A 535 -28.08 -9.78 -5.99
N LEU A 536 -28.74 -8.73 -5.48
CA LEU A 536 -30.05 -8.81 -4.84
C LEU A 536 -31.12 -8.23 -5.79
N PRO A 537 -32.23 -8.94 -6.07
CA PRO A 537 -33.32 -8.39 -6.87
C PRO A 537 -33.96 -7.19 -6.15
N GLU A 538 -34.37 -6.20 -6.94
CA GLU A 538 -34.75 -4.83 -6.58
C GLU A 538 -35.23 -4.63 -5.13
N VAL A 539 -34.28 -4.31 -4.24
CA VAL A 539 -34.58 -3.86 -2.88
C VAL A 539 -34.88 -2.35 -2.95
N ASP A 540 -36.16 -1.97 -2.94
CA ASP A 540 -36.57 -0.56 -2.94
C ASP A 540 -36.40 0.04 -1.53
N PHE A 541 -35.19 0.55 -1.25
CA PHE A 541 -34.80 1.09 0.06
C PHE A 541 -35.59 2.31 0.54
N LYS A 542 -36.51 2.88 -0.27
CA LYS A 542 -37.36 4.00 0.12
C LYS A 542 -38.20 3.75 1.37
N GLY A 543 -38.50 2.49 1.69
CA GLY A 543 -39.22 2.10 2.92
C GLY A 543 -38.52 2.43 4.25
N PHE A 544 -37.28 2.94 4.22
CA PHE A 544 -36.54 3.36 5.42
C PHE A 544 -36.54 4.88 5.67
N GLY A 545 -37.12 5.70 4.78
CA GLY A 545 -36.82 7.13 4.69
C GLY A 545 -38.00 8.11 4.82
N ASP A 546 -39.23 7.64 5.06
CA ASP A 546 -40.41 8.51 5.11
C ASP A 546 -41.21 8.34 6.42
N VAL A 547 -41.04 9.32 7.32
CA VAL A 547 -41.94 9.55 8.46
C VAL A 547 -42.55 10.95 8.31
N SER A 548 -43.21 11.18 7.17
CA SER A 548 -44.17 12.28 7.02
C SER A 548 -45.45 11.97 7.79
N VAL A 549 -45.84 12.89 8.68
CA VAL A 549 -47.04 12.76 9.51
C VAL A 549 -48.18 13.54 8.86
N ASP A 550 -48.94 12.87 8.00
CA ASP A 550 -50.24 13.37 7.53
C ASP A 550 -51.39 12.71 8.28
N ARG A 551 -52.34 13.54 8.73
CA ARG A 551 -53.57 13.11 9.40
C ARG A 551 -54.72 13.09 8.39
N GLU A 552 -55.41 11.96 8.29
CA GLU A 552 -56.87 11.79 8.49
C GLU A 552 -57.44 10.61 7.68
N THR A 553 -58.29 9.82 8.33
CA THR A 553 -59.09 8.69 7.77
C THR A 553 -58.28 7.47 7.25
N THR A 554 -58.77 6.22 7.29
CA THR A 554 -60.04 5.65 7.79
C THR A 554 -59.80 4.62 8.90
N MET A 555 -60.87 4.15 9.56
CA MET A 555 -60.83 2.96 10.41
C MET A 555 -60.76 1.70 9.56
N ASP A 556 -59.94 0.72 9.97
CA ASP A 556 -60.24 -0.71 9.86
C ASP A 556 -59.39 -1.48 10.89
N VAL A 557 -59.83 -2.67 11.29
CA VAL A 557 -59.23 -3.44 12.40
C VAL A 557 -58.70 -4.79 11.89
N ASP A 558 -57.39 -5.01 12.02
CA ASP A 558 -56.81 -6.36 12.09
C ASP A 558 -55.39 -6.32 12.70
N ASP A 559 -55.14 -7.13 13.72
CA ASP A 559 -53.85 -7.18 14.43
C ASP A 559 -52.77 -7.89 13.60
N LYS A 560 -51.67 -7.18 13.29
CA LYS A 560 -50.42 -7.79 12.79
C LYS A 560 -49.21 -7.18 13.51
N PRO A 561 -48.28 -8.00 14.03
CA PRO A 561 -47.10 -7.48 14.71
C PRO A 561 -46.19 -6.72 13.73
N ALA A 562 -45.54 -5.67 14.22
CA ALA A 562 -44.72 -4.78 13.42
C ALA A 562 -43.61 -5.54 12.67
N ALA A 563 -43.72 -5.57 11.34
CA ALA A 563 -42.72 -6.19 10.47
C ALA A 563 -41.50 -5.27 10.38
N THR A 564 -40.49 -5.51 11.23
CA THR A 564 -39.17 -4.89 11.10
C THR A 564 -38.63 -5.13 9.68
N ALA A 565 -38.18 -4.07 9.01
CA ALA A 565 -37.75 -4.12 7.62
C ALA A 565 -36.45 -4.92 7.42
N THR A 566 -36.57 -6.24 7.33
CA THR A 566 -35.48 -7.15 6.94
C THR A 566 -35.86 -7.87 5.66
N GLY A 567 -35.33 -7.40 4.53
CA GLY A 567 -35.41 -8.13 3.27
C GLY A 567 -34.72 -9.51 3.38
N PRO A 568 -35.12 -10.52 2.59
CA PRO A 568 -34.78 -11.93 2.79
C PRO A 568 -33.29 -12.31 2.58
N TYR A 569 -32.41 -11.31 2.43
CA TYR A 569 -30.99 -11.45 2.12
C TYR A 569 -30.05 -10.99 3.25
N VAL A 570 -30.58 -10.26 4.24
CA VAL A 570 -29.84 -9.91 5.47
C VAL A 570 -30.14 -10.97 6.53
N LEU A 571 -29.16 -11.83 6.76
CA LEU A 571 -29.19 -12.87 7.78
C LEU A 571 -28.54 -12.36 9.08
N ARG A 572 -28.65 -13.11 10.17
CA ARG A 572 -27.95 -12.81 11.43
C ARG A 572 -27.09 -13.99 11.87
N SER A 573 -25.92 -13.70 12.45
CA SER A 573 -25.08 -14.69 13.12
C SER A 573 -25.72 -15.17 14.44
N PRO A 574 -25.19 -16.22 15.11
CA PRO A 574 -25.66 -16.62 16.44
C PRO A 574 -25.59 -15.50 17.49
N GLU A 575 -24.62 -14.59 17.34
CA GLU A 575 -24.45 -13.39 18.17
C GLU A 575 -25.38 -12.23 17.78
N GLY A 576 -26.22 -12.44 16.76
CA GLY A 576 -27.20 -11.50 16.23
C GLY A 576 -26.65 -10.49 15.21
N ILE A 577 -25.39 -10.61 14.77
CA ILE A 577 -24.74 -9.64 13.88
C ILE A 577 -25.35 -9.74 12.47
N PRO A 578 -25.85 -8.65 11.87
CA PRO A 578 -26.44 -8.67 10.54
C PRO A 578 -25.36 -8.83 9.46
N PHE A 579 -25.58 -9.75 8.53
CA PHE A 579 -24.72 -9.94 7.35
C PHE A 579 -25.53 -10.19 6.08
N ILE A 580 -25.03 -9.70 4.95
CA ILE A 580 -25.60 -9.98 3.63
C ILE A 580 -25.10 -11.34 3.16
N SER A 581 -26.01 -12.22 2.74
CA SER A 581 -25.63 -13.50 2.15
C SER A 581 -25.07 -13.28 0.74
N ASN A 582 -23.81 -13.69 0.53
CA ASN A 582 -23.05 -13.49 -0.71
C ASN A 582 -22.35 -14.80 -1.16
N PRO A 583 -23.11 -15.86 -1.48
CA PRO A 583 -22.52 -17.17 -1.84
C PRO A 583 -21.79 -17.16 -3.19
N THR A 584 -21.90 -16.09 -3.96
CA THR A 584 -21.19 -15.88 -5.24
C THR A 584 -19.98 -14.95 -5.12
N SER A 585 -19.65 -14.50 -3.90
CA SER A 585 -18.55 -13.58 -3.61
C SER A 585 -18.56 -12.28 -4.43
N GLN A 586 -19.74 -11.81 -4.86
CA GLN A 586 -19.91 -10.60 -5.65
C GLN A 586 -19.61 -9.33 -4.84
N THR A 587 -19.09 -8.33 -5.52
CA THR A 587 -18.68 -7.04 -4.96
C THR A 587 -19.77 -5.97 -5.18
N LEU A 588 -19.75 -4.90 -4.39
CA LEU A 588 -20.65 -3.76 -4.58
C LEU A 588 -20.36 -3.07 -5.92
N ASP A 589 -21.38 -2.49 -6.54
CA ASP A 589 -21.20 -1.67 -7.74
C ASP A 589 -20.62 -0.28 -7.35
N PRO A 590 -19.41 0.08 -7.81
CA PRO A 590 -18.76 1.35 -7.46
C PRO A 590 -19.47 2.59 -8.02
N ARG A 591 -20.40 2.42 -8.98
CA ARG A 591 -21.22 3.52 -9.53
C ARG A 591 -22.33 3.99 -8.58
N TYR A 592 -22.61 3.20 -7.55
CA TYR A 592 -23.72 3.40 -6.60
C TYR A 592 -23.28 3.29 -5.14
N SER A 593 -21.98 3.22 -4.88
CA SER A 593 -21.40 3.12 -3.54
C SER A 593 -20.07 3.86 -3.46
N GLN A 594 -19.66 4.28 -2.26
CA GLN A 594 -18.40 4.96 -2.02
C GLN A 594 -17.80 4.55 -0.68
N THR A 595 -16.49 4.33 -0.64
CA THR A 595 -15.76 4.06 0.62
C THR A 595 -15.47 5.36 1.37
N LEU A 596 -15.94 5.46 2.61
CA LEU A 596 -15.67 6.59 3.51
C LEU A 596 -14.32 6.45 4.21
N GLY A 597 -13.83 5.22 4.38
CA GLY A 597 -12.53 4.90 4.94
C GLY A 597 -12.48 3.49 5.51
N LEU A 598 -11.49 3.21 6.36
CA LEU A 598 -11.34 1.95 7.08
C LEU A 598 -11.68 2.11 8.57
N VAL A 599 -12.14 1.01 9.17
CA VAL A 599 -12.42 0.87 10.60
C VAL A 599 -11.70 -0.38 11.13
N LEU A 600 -11.21 -0.32 12.36
CA LEU A 600 -10.65 -1.46 13.08
C LEU A 600 -11.71 -1.94 14.08
N LEU A 601 -12.12 -3.21 13.98
CA LEU A 601 -13.07 -3.81 14.92
C LEU A 601 -12.32 -4.30 16.15
N ARG A 602 -12.36 -3.50 17.22
CA ARG A 602 -11.68 -3.78 18.50
C ARG A 602 -12.35 -4.90 19.30
N GLY A 603 -13.67 -5.06 19.19
CA GLY A 603 -14.42 -6.03 19.97
C GLY A 603 -15.92 -6.00 19.69
N ILE A 604 -16.60 -7.07 20.11
CA ILE A 604 -18.03 -7.32 19.88
C ILE A 604 -18.71 -7.48 21.24
N ASP A 605 -19.60 -6.57 21.61
CA ASP A 605 -20.42 -6.69 22.82
C ASP A 605 -21.76 -7.34 22.44
N VAL A 606 -21.83 -8.67 22.60
CA VAL A 606 -23.02 -9.47 22.27
C VAL A 606 -24.18 -9.18 23.23
N ALA A 607 -23.90 -8.79 24.48
CA ALA A 607 -24.93 -8.50 25.48
C ALA A 607 -25.64 -7.17 25.19
N LYS A 608 -24.90 -6.13 24.78
CA LYS A 608 -25.45 -4.83 24.34
C LYS A 608 -25.78 -4.77 22.85
N LYS A 609 -25.46 -5.81 22.09
CA LYS A 609 -25.59 -5.90 20.62
C LYS A 609 -24.92 -4.72 19.90
N SER A 610 -23.68 -4.43 20.27
CA SER A 610 -22.88 -3.34 19.72
C SER A 610 -21.46 -3.76 19.32
N LEU A 611 -20.95 -3.18 18.23
CA LEU A 611 -19.55 -3.26 17.83
C LEU A 611 -18.75 -2.12 18.46
N GLN A 612 -17.48 -2.38 18.80
CA GLN A 612 -16.51 -1.37 19.22
C GLN A 612 -15.56 -1.06 18.06
N LEU A 613 -15.74 0.08 17.40
CA LEU A 613 -14.97 0.48 16.23
C LEU A 613 -13.96 1.59 16.56
N LEU A 614 -12.77 1.50 15.96
CA LEU A 614 -11.77 2.57 15.94
C LEU A 614 -11.57 3.05 14.50
N THR A 615 -11.61 4.37 14.27
CA THR A 615 -11.45 4.94 12.92
C THR A 615 -11.09 6.43 12.96
N PRO A 616 -10.31 6.94 11.99
CA PRO A 616 -10.09 8.37 11.79
C PRO A 616 -11.18 9.02 10.90
N ILE A 617 -12.26 8.32 10.52
CA ILE A 617 -13.41 8.89 9.79
C ILE A 617 -14.11 9.93 10.66
N SER A 618 -14.53 11.05 10.08
CA SER A 618 -15.30 12.08 10.80
C SER A 618 -16.73 11.62 11.06
N LEU A 619 -17.19 11.70 12.32
CA LEU A 619 -18.59 11.46 12.69
C LEU A 619 -19.54 12.38 11.91
N HIS A 620 -19.11 13.60 11.54
CA HIS A 620 -19.91 14.51 10.71
C HIS A 620 -20.26 13.91 9.34
N GLY A 621 -19.31 13.21 8.70
CA GLY A 621 -19.55 12.57 7.40
C GLY A 621 -20.51 11.38 7.53
N ILE A 622 -20.36 10.59 8.59
CA ILE A 622 -21.28 9.48 8.92
C ILE A 622 -22.70 10.02 9.20
N GLU A 623 -22.81 11.12 9.94
CA GLU A 623 -24.09 11.82 10.15
C GLU A 623 -24.66 12.41 8.85
N GLU A 624 -23.84 12.93 7.94
CA GLU A 624 -24.27 13.43 6.63
C GLU A 624 -24.84 12.30 5.76
N SER A 625 -24.19 11.12 5.73
CA SER A 625 -24.74 9.91 5.08
C SER A 625 -26.12 9.55 5.63
N HIS A 626 -26.27 9.49 6.96
CA HIS A 626 -27.57 9.21 7.59
C HIS A 626 -28.63 10.30 7.30
N LYS A 627 -28.27 11.59 7.35
CA LYS A 627 -29.16 12.72 7.01
C LYS A 627 -29.57 12.72 5.53
N ALA A 628 -28.77 12.14 4.66
CA ALA A 628 -29.08 11.90 3.25
C ALA A 628 -29.89 10.62 2.99
N GLY A 629 -30.30 9.88 4.04
CA GLY A 629 -31.04 8.62 3.94
C GLY A 629 -30.22 7.43 3.41
N ARG A 630 -28.90 7.60 3.29
CA ARG A 630 -27.98 6.61 2.72
C ARG A 630 -27.67 5.50 3.72
N GLN A 631 -27.46 4.28 3.22
CA GLN A 631 -27.18 3.11 4.05
C GLN A 631 -25.68 2.87 4.18
N LEU A 632 -25.24 2.39 5.34
CA LEU A 632 -23.84 2.07 5.62
C LEU A 632 -23.64 0.56 5.70
N VAL A 633 -22.62 0.05 5.02
CA VAL A 633 -22.23 -1.37 4.97
C VAL A 633 -20.78 -1.50 5.41
N LEU A 634 -20.50 -2.52 6.24
CA LEU A 634 -19.12 -2.87 6.60
C LEU A 634 -18.62 -3.97 5.65
N VAL A 635 -17.62 -3.65 4.83
CA VAL A 635 -17.01 -4.61 3.89
C VAL A 635 -15.80 -5.28 4.53
N HIS A 636 -15.88 -6.60 4.64
CA HIS A 636 -14.84 -7.51 5.12
C HIS A 636 -14.12 -8.16 3.93
N GLY A 637 -12.79 -8.27 3.98
CA GLY A 637 -11.97 -8.84 2.92
C GLY A 637 -10.51 -9.04 3.36
N ARG A 638 -9.63 -9.32 2.41
CA ARG A 638 -8.20 -9.58 2.63
C ARG A 638 -7.36 -8.29 2.74
N PHE A 639 -7.72 -7.44 3.69
CA PHE A 639 -6.78 -6.45 4.23
C PHE A 639 -5.61 -7.14 4.94
N ASP A 640 -4.44 -6.50 5.01
CA ASP A 640 -3.35 -7.00 5.85
C ASP A 640 -3.79 -7.02 7.32
N THR A 641 -3.59 -8.16 8.00
CA THR A 641 -3.97 -8.33 9.41
C THR A 641 -3.27 -7.28 10.29
N PRO A 642 -3.99 -6.53 11.15
CA PRO A 642 -3.42 -5.42 11.92
C PRO A 642 -2.64 -5.89 13.16
N GLY A 643 -1.75 -6.88 13.00
CA GLY A 643 -0.97 -7.47 14.09
C GLY A 643 -0.04 -6.48 14.81
N TRP A 644 0.19 -5.29 14.24
CA TRP A 644 0.83 -4.16 14.93
C TRP A 644 -0.05 -3.65 16.08
N ALA A 645 -1.36 -3.47 15.85
CA ALA A 645 -2.31 -2.90 16.82
C ALA A 645 -2.44 -3.75 18.09
N TYR A 646 -2.33 -5.08 17.98
CA TYR A 646 -2.39 -6.01 19.12
C TYR A 646 -1.15 -5.88 20.04
N THR A 647 -0.09 -5.22 19.58
CA THR A 647 1.24 -5.23 20.21
C THR A 647 1.71 -3.85 20.70
N GLU A 648 0.93 -2.79 20.42
CA GLU A 648 1.23 -1.41 20.80
C GLU A 648 1.36 -1.23 22.32
N ASP A 649 0.50 -1.89 23.11
CA ASP A 649 0.57 -1.82 24.57
C ASP A 649 1.83 -2.47 25.12
N SER A 650 2.24 -3.61 24.57
CA SER A 650 3.49 -4.27 24.95
C SER A 650 4.67 -3.36 24.64
N TYR A 651 4.77 -2.84 23.42
CA TYR A 651 5.83 -1.91 23.05
C TYR A 651 5.81 -0.61 23.87
N SER A 652 4.64 -0.05 24.17
CA SER A 652 4.51 1.18 24.97
C SER A 652 4.89 0.98 26.44
N ARG A 653 4.62 -0.21 27.01
CA ARG A 653 5.10 -0.58 28.36
C ARG A 653 6.62 -0.74 28.35
N THR A 654 7.15 -1.63 27.50
CA THR A 654 8.60 -1.89 27.43
C THR A 654 9.41 -0.64 27.09
N TYR A 655 8.96 0.24 26.19
CA TYR A 655 9.65 1.51 25.91
C TYR A 655 9.65 2.47 27.12
N SER A 656 8.65 2.39 28.00
CA SER A 656 8.61 3.17 29.24
C SER A 656 9.54 2.60 30.32
N GLU A 657 9.86 1.32 30.24
CA GLU A 657 10.76 0.59 31.16
C GLU A 657 12.23 0.68 30.68
N THR A 658 12.51 0.44 29.41
CA THR A 658 13.87 0.57 28.82
C THR A 658 14.31 2.02 28.64
N ALA A 659 13.44 3.00 28.90
CA ALA A 659 13.86 4.39 29.15
C ALA A 659 14.74 4.55 30.42
N VAL A 660 14.92 3.48 31.21
CA VAL A 660 15.84 3.42 32.36
C VAL A 660 17.19 2.75 31.99
N ASP A 661 17.23 1.86 31.00
CA ASP A 661 18.44 1.14 30.55
C ASP A 661 18.52 1.05 29.01
N GLU A 662 19.43 1.81 28.39
CA GLU A 662 19.62 1.89 26.93
C GLU A 662 20.43 0.69 26.37
N GLN A 663 19.76 -0.27 25.72
CA GLN A 663 20.37 -1.08 24.65
C GLN A 663 19.46 -1.12 23.40
N GLU A 664 20.04 -0.80 22.25
CA GLU A 664 19.33 -0.64 20.96
C GLU A 664 19.42 -1.93 20.13
N THR A 665 18.28 -2.55 19.81
CA THR A 665 18.25 -3.80 19.02
C THR A 665 18.53 -3.56 17.53
N GLU A 666 19.17 -4.56 16.91
CA GLU A 666 19.75 -4.50 15.57
C GLU A 666 18.86 -5.19 14.53
N ILE A 667 18.90 -4.72 13.29
CA ILE A 667 18.24 -5.36 12.14
C ILE A 667 19.26 -5.35 10.99
N THR A 668 19.56 -6.54 10.47
CA THR A 668 20.36 -6.78 9.27
C THR A 668 19.56 -7.70 8.34
N GLU A 669 19.58 -7.44 7.04
CA GLU A 669 18.81 -8.17 6.03
C GLU A 669 19.76 -9.04 5.18
N GLU A 670 19.38 -10.29 4.89
CA GLU A 670 19.82 -10.99 3.67
C GLU A 670 18.61 -11.13 2.74
N ASP A 671 18.75 -10.67 1.49
CA ASP A 671 17.72 -10.77 0.46
C ASP A 671 17.62 -12.21 -0.10
N THR A 672 16.55 -12.94 0.25
CA THR A 672 16.09 -14.06 -0.59
C THR A 672 14.56 -14.02 -0.78
N ASP A 673 14.09 -14.35 -1.98
CA ASP A 673 12.66 -14.40 -2.34
C ASP A 673 11.95 -15.67 -1.77
N ASN A 674 12.18 -16.01 -0.50
CA ASN A 674 11.48 -17.06 0.24
C ASN A 674 11.08 -16.60 1.66
N ASP A 675 9.97 -17.16 2.17
CA ASP A 675 9.34 -16.80 3.45
C ASP A 675 9.99 -17.51 4.65
N ASP A 676 11.26 -17.20 4.94
CA ASP A 676 11.96 -17.51 6.21
C ASP A 676 13.02 -16.42 6.48
N SER A 677 12.97 -15.78 7.66
CA SER A 677 13.71 -14.54 7.96
C SER A 677 14.68 -14.67 9.14
N GLU A 678 15.94 -14.28 8.97
CA GLU A 678 16.92 -14.21 10.06
C GLU A 678 16.82 -12.91 10.88
N ALA A 679 16.80 -13.03 12.22
CA ALA A 679 16.89 -11.94 13.20
C ALA A 679 17.23 -12.50 14.59
N GLU A 680 18.41 -12.20 15.13
CA GLU A 680 18.88 -12.70 16.43
C GLU A 680 18.00 -12.21 17.62
N PRO A 681 17.97 -12.95 18.75
CA PRO A 681 16.88 -12.86 19.73
C PRO A 681 16.98 -11.69 20.71
N GLU A 682 15.82 -11.04 20.97
CA GLU A 682 15.66 -10.10 22.09
C GLU A 682 15.64 -10.85 23.45
N ASP A 683 16.09 -10.17 24.52
CA ASP A 683 16.40 -10.79 25.82
C ASP A 683 15.15 -11.31 26.59
N LEU A 684 15.36 -12.38 27.36
CA LEU A 684 14.32 -13.20 28.00
C LEU A 684 13.75 -12.61 29.30
N GLY A 685 14.30 -11.50 29.81
CA GLY A 685 13.92 -10.91 31.09
C GLY A 685 12.54 -10.23 31.13
N MET A 686 12.07 -9.67 30.00
CA MET A 686 10.94 -8.71 29.97
C MET A 686 9.58 -9.34 29.60
N ALA A 687 9.42 -10.66 29.75
CA ALA A 687 8.21 -11.41 29.33
C ALA A 687 7.01 -11.30 30.30
N GLY A 688 6.77 -10.12 30.87
CA GLY A 688 5.63 -9.82 31.74
C GLY A 688 4.35 -9.52 30.95
N ASP A 689 3.20 -10.05 31.42
CA ASP A 689 1.83 -9.67 31.04
C ASP A 689 1.37 -9.85 29.57
N VAL A 690 2.27 -10.05 28.60
CA VAL A 690 1.88 -10.23 27.17
C VAL A 690 1.07 -11.52 26.95
N ALA A 691 1.17 -12.50 27.86
CA ALA A 691 0.58 -13.84 27.73
C ALA A 691 -0.96 -13.90 27.71
N GLU A 692 -1.67 -12.86 28.15
CA GLU A 692 -3.14 -12.79 28.11
C GLU A 692 -3.69 -12.05 26.87
N THR A 693 -2.81 -11.56 25.97
CA THR A 693 -3.23 -10.77 24.81
C THR A 693 -3.80 -11.64 23.69
N PRO A 694 -5.07 -11.48 23.26
CA PRO A 694 -5.65 -12.27 22.19
C PRO A 694 -4.83 -12.22 20.88
N TRP A 695 -4.77 -13.36 20.19
CA TRP A 695 -3.99 -13.59 18.96
C TRP A 695 -2.46 -13.43 19.08
N VAL A 696 -1.91 -13.09 20.26
CA VAL A 696 -0.46 -13.00 20.51
C VAL A 696 0.00 -14.18 21.35
N GLU A 697 0.93 -14.98 20.84
CA GLU A 697 1.61 -16.02 21.61
C GLU A 697 2.98 -15.53 22.08
N VAL A 698 3.30 -15.74 23.37
CA VAL A 698 4.65 -15.53 23.92
C VAL A 698 5.45 -16.84 23.86
N LEU A 699 6.46 -16.89 23.01
CA LEU A 699 7.32 -18.06 22.78
C LEU A 699 8.38 -18.17 23.88
N ARG A 700 8.03 -18.88 24.95
CA ARG A 700 8.96 -19.26 26.03
C ARG A 700 9.97 -20.32 25.54
N GLY A 701 11.08 -20.48 26.27
CA GLY A 701 12.26 -21.21 25.81
C GLY A 701 12.05 -22.69 25.45
N ASN A 702 12.93 -23.21 24.59
CA ASN A 702 13.01 -24.60 24.11
C ASN A 702 11.82 -25.18 23.32
N GLU A 703 10.69 -24.49 23.18
CA GLU A 703 9.76 -24.80 22.09
C GLU A 703 10.42 -24.50 20.74
N LYS A 704 10.18 -25.35 19.73
CA LYS A 704 11.01 -25.50 18.52
C LYS A 704 11.21 -24.19 17.74
N ARG A 705 12.25 -23.43 18.10
CA ARG A 705 12.69 -22.21 17.40
C ARG A 705 13.29 -22.55 16.03
N PRO A 706 12.76 -22.00 14.93
CA PRO A 706 13.61 -21.60 13.82
C PRO A 706 14.62 -20.56 14.34
N VAL A 707 15.85 -20.58 13.83
CA VAL A 707 16.77 -19.45 14.03
C VAL A 707 16.11 -18.21 13.40
N GLY A 708 16.12 -17.06 14.08
CA GLY A 708 15.41 -15.85 13.63
C GLY A 708 14.05 -15.53 14.31
N SER A 709 13.56 -16.38 15.23
CA SER A 709 12.21 -16.19 15.80
C SER A 709 12.14 -15.26 17.03
N ARG A 710 11.31 -14.20 16.92
CA ARG A 710 10.94 -13.26 18.00
C ARG A 710 10.41 -13.97 19.26
N VAL A 711 10.56 -13.33 20.42
CA VAL A 711 10.07 -13.79 21.75
C VAL A 711 8.54 -13.95 21.79
N TRP A 712 7.81 -13.43 20.81
CA TRP A 712 6.38 -13.61 20.63
C TRP A 712 5.98 -13.55 19.15
N ARG A 713 4.84 -14.18 18.79
CA ARG A 713 4.31 -14.25 17.42
C ARG A 713 2.81 -14.00 17.41
N VAL A 714 2.35 -13.16 16.47
CA VAL A 714 0.91 -13.04 16.17
C VAL A 714 0.46 -14.30 15.40
N ARG A 715 -0.46 -15.07 15.98
CA ARG A 715 -0.97 -16.33 15.41
C ARG A 715 -2.13 -16.08 14.45
N ARG A 716 -2.00 -16.56 13.20
CA ARG A 716 -3.04 -16.49 12.15
C ARG A 716 -4.07 -17.63 12.23
N ASP A 717 -3.91 -18.53 13.19
CA ASP A 717 -4.58 -19.82 13.31
C ASP A 717 -5.52 -19.91 14.53
N LEU A 718 -5.32 -19.07 15.56
CA LEU A 718 -6.23 -18.93 16.71
C LEU A 718 -7.48 -18.10 16.36
N GLY A 719 -8.26 -18.65 15.44
CA GLY A 719 -9.60 -18.21 15.02
C GLY A 719 -10.39 -19.37 14.39
N LYS A 720 -10.07 -20.61 14.83
CA LYS A 720 -10.50 -21.91 14.27
C LYS A 720 -10.59 -23.02 15.32
N GLY A 721 -10.46 -22.67 16.60
CA GLY A 721 -10.42 -23.61 17.72
C GLY A 721 -11.74 -23.63 18.46
N GLY A 722 -12.73 -24.38 17.96
CA GLY A 722 -13.96 -24.62 18.70
C GLY A 722 -13.69 -25.37 20.01
N PRO A 723 -14.51 -25.17 21.07
CA PRO A 723 -14.28 -25.76 22.38
C PRO A 723 -14.46 -27.29 22.33
N GLY A 724 -13.39 -28.04 22.59
CA GLY A 724 -13.40 -29.50 22.66
C GLY A 724 -12.00 -30.11 22.69
N GLY A 725 -11.51 -30.44 23.89
CA GLY A 725 -10.19 -31.04 24.08
C GLY A 725 -9.69 -30.93 25.53
N ASP A 726 -10.29 -31.73 26.42
CA ASP A 726 -9.58 -32.28 27.59
C ASP A 726 -8.60 -33.38 27.14
#